data_AF-A0A268RW26-F1
#
_entry.id   AF-A0A268RW26-F1
#
_cell.length_a   1.000
_cell.length_b   1.000
_cell.length_c   1.000
_cell.angle_alpha   90.00
_cell.angle_beta   90.00
_cell.angle_gamma   90.00
#
_symmetry.space_group_name_H-M   'P 1'
#
loop_
_entity.id
_entity.type
_entity.pdbx_description
1 polymer ?
#
loop_
_entity_poly.entity_id
_entity_poly.type
_entity_poly.pdbx_seq_one_letter_code
_entity_poly.pdbx_strand_id
1 'polypeptide(L)'
;MKQFVVAVSIDKVQTFLYYVLQAYIQENQANSGTLREIVSSSLLISETFFRDIGIEGKDGEFSDHIEERLLTCSGMCIVTTSLDRELIIEKLDRLFRKYYKTFKGQLLVKYVVFEKKLSTNQDKLEAIKESKKRLRQQDCLNRIIDNHRDLLFQFSDIPDRKDKGLEKSIVSIQEYPGFVRDINALYSEKEADNDNHFRVAVIKADLDGMGDLFEQLEDFTVYKEISQLLSKFISLDYLHKLTAKYQEKDRDFKLYPLYMAGDDIFFAVTAAHLLDGVTLCKEILQQLNEEITKLRKQYSTNLRQLSLSIGIDFTFNREPIRYYYERVQRQVEEAKAYSRDCKDKVEKSSYMKISINDYVFEDYEAEKKSQWAYFKDDVKLLKGAIQEGFSANHFLYELLSKISDKTIDSSDIKFSNAVLYHLLPEHLESSNKKMREYELLITENLLRQLLVIKKSDSEKRKSNPRGGPERELSFERKQRERLERHVRMLLLFSDPRFAITGDKVKVTDFDFDKKRIRGTLFNKPLRYLYYQSLHSPLKDKFIREHKIKHFRDFFVMPASYKARNGYSVPVYRTLQISSSMVHRFKKMDKNQIGTVAEMLQSVNNRKKEDIEKLEAQRKSEKKAPPGLFFDEEAFRSVGVETNFWTDDYIDTLLIFYRMNDLSIQYRTLYSDNRSKNRSNRNKKRHQKGRRPKGDKR
;
A
#
# COMPACT_ATOMS: atom_id res chain seq x y z
N MET A 1 -50.77 30.39 -5.75
CA MET A 1 -49.65 31.04 -5.03
C MET A 1 -48.37 30.81 -5.81
N LYS A 2 -47.46 31.79 -5.85
CA LYS A 2 -46.14 31.61 -6.47
C LYS A 2 -45.28 30.80 -5.51
N GLN A 3 -44.59 29.78 -6.02
CA GLN A 3 -43.70 28.94 -5.23
C GLN A 3 -42.27 29.22 -5.65
N PHE A 4 -41.43 29.56 -4.68
CA PHE A 4 -40.02 29.85 -4.89
C PHE A 4 -39.16 28.70 -4.41
N VAL A 5 -38.17 28.35 -5.22
CA VAL A 5 -37.07 27.47 -4.84
C VAL A 5 -35.94 28.36 -4.33
N VAL A 6 -35.52 28.10 -3.10
CA VAL A 6 -34.41 28.78 -2.42
C VAL A 6 -33.31 27.76 -2.21
N ALA A 7 -32.15 28.02 -2.82
CA ALA A 7 -30.97 27.18 -2.65
C ALA A 7 -29.85 27.99 -2.02
N VAL A 8 -29.30 27.47 -0.93
CA VAL A 8 -28.24 28.09 -0.14
C VAL A 8 -27.08 27.10 -0.04
N SER A 9 -25.86 27.59 -0.25
CA SER A 9 -24.63 26.83 -0.14
C SER A 9 -23.60 27.66 0.61
N ILE A 10 -22.77 27.03 1.43
CA ILE A 10 -21.55 27.63 1.95
C ILE A 10 -20.39 27.19 1.06
N ASP A 11 -19.34 28.01 0.93
CA ASP A 11 -18.08 27.55 0.33
C ASP A 11 -17.59 26.25 0.98
N LYS A 12 -16.92 25.39 0.21
CA LYS A 12 -16.52 24.06 0.68
C LYS A 12 -15.80 24.16 2.02
N VAL A 13 -16.11 23.27 2.97
CA VAL A 13 -15.39 23.21 4.25
C VAL A 13 -13.90 23.04 4.06
N GLN A 14 -13.48 22.33 2.99
CA GLN A 14 -12.08 22.24 2.58
C GLN A 14 -11.45 23.62 2.31
N THR A 15 -12.19 24.54 1.68
CA THR A 15 -11.76 25.91 1.41
C THR A 15 -11.64 26.70 2.70
N PHE A 16 -12.60 26.53 3.62
CA PHE A 16 -12.51 27.13 4.95
C PHE A 16 -11.37 26.54 5.80
N LEU A 17 -11.22 25.22 5.85
CA LEU A 17 -10.08 24.52 6.45
C LEU A 17 -8.78 25.09 5.86
N TYR A 18 -8.67 25.17 4.54
CA TYR A 18 -7.51 25.73 3.86
C TYR A 18 -7.25 27.19 4.24
N TYR A 19 -8.28 28.03 4.36
CA TYR A 19 -8.16 29.43 4.77
C TYR A 19 -7.84 29.60 6.25
N VAL A 20 -8.49 28.87 7.17
CA VAL A 20 -8.13 28.85 8.60
C VAL A 20 -6.68 28.37 8.77
N LEU A 21 -6.27 27.36 8.00
CA LEU A 21 -4.90 26.84 8.00
C LEU A 21 -3.88 27.78 7.34
N GLN A 22 -4.29 28.72 6.49
CA GLN A 22 -3.41 29.73 5.88
C GLN A 22 -3.40 31.09 6.59
N ALA A 23 -4.54 31.51 7.17
CA ALA A 23 -4.75 32.85 7.71
C ALA A 23 -4.28 33.00 9.16
N TYR A 24 -4.24 31.91 9.95
CA TYR A 24 -3.59 31.95 11.25
C TYR A 24 -2.08 32.04 11.07
N ILE A 25 -1.51 33.22 11.38
CA ILE A 25 -0.07 33.49 11.45
C ILE A 25 0.62 32.31 12.14
N GLN A 26 1.65 31.77 11.49
CA GLN A 26 2.35 30.51 11.73
C GLN A 26 2.72 30.19 13.20
N GLU A 27 2.63 31.16 14.12
CA GLU A 27 3.05 31.02 15.51
C GLU A 27 2.07 30.26 16.43
N ASN A 28 0.77 30.17 16.09
CA ASN A 28 -0.25 29.58 16.99
C ASN A 28 -0.85 28.24 16.53
N GLN A 29 -0.48 27.72 15.35
CA GLN A 29 -1.09 26.51 14.77
C GLN A 29 -0.72 25.20 15.48
N ALA A 30 0.24 25.23 16.41
CA ALA A 30 0.63 24.08 17.25
C ALA A 30 -0.21 23.96 18.54
N ASN A 31 -1.09 24.94 18.82
CA ASN A 31 -1.87 24.98 20.06
C ASN A 31 -3.20 24.22 19.92
N SER A 32 -3.59 23.52 20.99
CA SER A 32 -4.87 22.78 21.10
C SER A 32 -6.12 23.62 20.78
N GLY A 33 -6.02 24.95 20.84
CA GLY A 33 -7.09 25.88 20.47
C GLY A 33 -7.45 25.84 18.97
N THR A 34 -6.46 25.89 18.07
CA THR A 34 -6.69 25.85 16.61
C THR A 34 -7.30 24.51 16.17
N LEU A 35 -6.94 23.44 16.86
CA LEU A 35 -7.49 22.09 16.65
C LEU A 35 -8.97 22.01 17.03
N ARG A 36 -9.36 22.61 18.16
CA ARG A 36 -10.77 22.74 18.56
C ARG A 36 -11.57 23.60 17.59
N GLU A 37 -10.99 24.70 17.11
CA GLU A 37 -11.61 25.55 16.08
C GLU A 37 -11.93 24.75 14.81
N ILE A 38 -11.02 23.90 14.34
CA ILE A 38 -11.26 23.03 13.17
C ILE A 38 -12.42 22.04 13.39
N VAL A 39 -12.40 21.30 14.50
CA VAL A 39 -13.48 20.33 14.83
C VAL A 39 -14.82 21.04 14.96
N SER A 40 -14.82 22.19 15.63
CA SER A 40 -16.01 23.00 15.81
C SER A 40 -16.54 23.60 14.51
N SER A 41 -15.68 23.83 13.53
CA SER A 41 -16.05 24.33 12.21
C SER A 41 -16.69 23.25 11.34
N SER A 42 -16.25 21.99 11.49
CA SER A 42 -16.94 20.84 10.90
C SER A 42 -18.38 20.74 11.43
N LEU A 43 -18.53 20.80 12.75
CA LEU A 43 -19.84 20.83 13.42
C LEU A 43 -20.69 22.03 13.03
N LEU A 44 -20.05 23.18 12.86
CA LEU A 44 -20.75 24.41 12.49
C LEU A 44 -21.39 24.29 11.09
N ILE A 45 -20.68 23.69 10.14
CA ILE A 45 -21.17 23.55 8.77
C ILE A 45 -22.14 22.37 8.63
N SER A 46 -21.98 21.32 9.44
CA SER A 46 -22.88 20.16 9.41
C SER A 46 -24.17 20.36 10.18
N GLU A 47 -24.19 21.13 11.28
CA GLU A 47 -25.36 21.24 12.17
C GLU A 47 -25.85 22.68 12.36
N THR A 48 -25.00 23.64 12.73
CA THR A 48 -25.48 25.01 12.96
C THR A 48 -25.95 25.68 11.67
N PHE A 49 -25.41 25.32 10.51
CA PHE A 49 -25.89 25.82 9.22
C PHE A 49 -27.36 25.51 8.95
N PHE A 50 -27.77 24.28 9.21
CA PHE A 50 -29.17 23.88 9.00
C PHE A 50 -30.10 24.50 10.04
N ARG A 51 -29.61 24.70 11.26
CA ARG A 51 -30.34 25.43 12.31
C ARG A 51 -30.51 26.91 11.98
N ASP A 52 -29.46 27.57 11.49
CA ASP A 52 -29.48 28.98 11.10
C ASP A 52 -30.44 29.24 9.93
N ILE A 53 -30.55 28.30 9.00
CA ILE A 53 -31.54 28.36 7.92
C ILE A 53 -32.97 28.10 8.44
N GLY A 54 -33.14 27.29 9.49
CA GLY A 54 -34.46 26.90 10.03
C GLY A 54 -34.94 25.52 9.58
N ILE A 55 -34.02 24.66 9.13
CA ILE A 55 -34.29 23.26 8.83
C ILE A 55 -34.37 22.44 10.13
N GLU A 56 -33.55 22.81 11.12
CA GLU A 56 -33.48 22.13 12.42
C GLU A 56 -33.71 23.15 13.55
N GLY A 57 -34.65 22.89 14.45
CA GLY A 57 -35.02 23.84 15.50
C GLY A 57 -35.98 24.95 15.05
N LYS A 58 -36.27 25.89 15.96
CA LYS A 58 -37.32 26.91 15.81
C LYS A 58 -36.80 28.32 15.54
N ASP A 59 -35.50 28.53 15.61
CA ASP A 59 -34.88 29.88 15.68
C ASP A 59 -34.17 30.30 14.38
N GLY A 60 -34.40 29.61 13.27
CA GLY A 60 -33.73 29.88 11.99
C GLY A 60 -34.46 30.91 11.13
N GLU A 61 -33.75 31.48 10.15
CA GLU A 61 -34.28 32.57 9.31
C GLU A 61 -35.54 32.16 8.53
N PHE A 62 -35.66 30.89 8.10
CA PHE A 62 -36.82 30.35 7.40
C PHE A 62 -37.66 29.38 8.25
N SER A 63 -37.48 29.36 9.58
CA SER A 63 -38.32 28.55 10.47
C SER A 63 -39.81 28.84 10.23
N ASP A 64 -40.63 27.79 10.20
CA ASP A 64 -42.08 27.82 9.89
C ASP A 64 -42.48 28.31 8.49
N HIS A 65 -41.51 28.63 7.63
CA HIS A 65 -41.74 29.13 6.25
C HIS A 65 -41.21 28.19 5.16
N ILE A 66 -40.76 26.99 5.54
CA ILE A 66 -40.32 25.93 4.63
C ILE A 66 -41.50 25.01 4.33
N GLU A 67 -41.95 24.99 3.08
CA GLU A 67 -43.03 24.10 2.62
C GLU A 67 -42.49 22.69 2.38
N GLU A 68 -41.40 22.57 1.61
CA GLU A 68 -40.79 21.30 1.27
C GLU A 68 -39.26 21.39 1.27
N ARG A 69 -38.61 20.34 1.79
CA ARG A 69 -37.15 20.15 1.75
C ARG A 69 -36.79 19.27 0.57
N LEU A 70 -36.20 19.86 -0.46
CA LEU A 70 -35.79 19.15 -1.67
C LEU A 70 -34.43 18.47 -1.49
N LEU A 71 -33.46 19.18 -0.89
CA LEU A 71 -32.14 18.64 -0.62
C LEU A 71 -31.52 19.23 0.65
N THR A 72 -30.92 18.37 1.47
CA THR A 72 -30.12 18.74 2.63
C THR A 72 -28.88 17.85 2.65
N CYS A 73 -27.70 18.44 2.45
CA CYS A 73 -26.41 17.76 2.48
C CYS A 73 -25.35 18.73 3.00
N SER A 74 -24.22 18.24 3.54
CA SER A 74 -23.22 19.09 4.21
C SER A 74 -22.92 20.40 3.45
N GLY A 75 -23.21 21.54 4.08
CA GLY A 75 -22.98 22.88 3.52
C GLY A 75 -23.91 23.31 2.38
N MET A 76 -24.98 22.56 2.04
CA MET A 76 -25.96 22.95 1.01
C MET A 76 -27.39 22.54 1.38
N CYS A 77 -28.33 23.46 1.17
CA CYS A 77 -29.75 23.24 1.35
C CYS A 77 -30.55 23.76 0.14
N ILE A 78 -31.58 23.03 -0.25
CA ILE A 78 -32.58 23.45 -1.25
C ILE A 78 -33.96 23.22 -0.66
N VAL A 79 -34.72 24.31 -0.51
CA VAL A 79 -36.07 24.33 0.06
C VAL A 79 -37.05 25.09 -0.84
N THR A 80 -38.33 24.85 -0.62
CA THR A 80 -39.41 25.61 -1.24
C THR A 80 -40.12 26.47 -0.21
N THR A 81 -40.57 27.65 -0.65
CA THR A 81 -41.31 28.59 0.18
C THR A 81 -42.32 29.37 -0.66
N SER A 82 -43.42 29.77 -0.05
CA SER A 82 -44.43 30.68 -0.60
C SER A 82 -44.25 32.13 -0.16
N LEU A 83 -43.17 32.44 0.57
CA LEU A 83 -42.84 33.82 0.92
C LEU A 83 -42.63 34.69 -0.32
N ASP A 84 -42.91 35.99 -0.18
CA ASP A 84 -42.63 36.95 -1.22
C ASP A 84 -41.12 37.08 -1.47
N ARG A 85 -40.77 37.28 -2.75
CA ARG A 85 -39.36 37.29 -3.20
C ARG A 85 -38.50 38.31 -2.46
N GLU A 86 -39.07 39.46 -2.11
CA GLU A 86 -38.37 40.52 -1.36
C GLU A 86 -38.00 40.05 0.06
N LEU A 87 -38.94 39.42 0.75
CA LEU A 87 -38.71 38.88 2.10
C LEU A 87 -37.71 37.72 2.09
N ILE A 88 -37.73 36.88 1.05
CA ILE A 88 -36.74 35.82 0.87
C ILE A 88 -35.33 36.43 0.76
N ILE A 89 -35.15 37.46 -0.08
CA ILE A 89 -33.85 38.12 -0.26
C ILE A 89 -33.39 38.76 1.06
N GLU A 90 -34.28 39.44 1.78
CA GLU A 90 -33.95 40.05 3.08
C GLU A 90 -33.41 39.01 4.09
N LYS A 91 -34.07 37.86 4.19
CA LYS A 91 -33.63 36.74 5.05
C LYS A 91 -32.28 36.17 4.63
N LEU A 92 -32.05 36.00 3.32
CA LEU A 92 -30.76 35.53 2.78
C LEU A 92 -29.63 36.54 3.03
N ASP A 93 -29.93 37.83 2.96
CA ASP A 93 -28.95 38.88 3.25
C ASP A 93 -28.58 38.92 4.73
N ARG A 94 -29.53 38.71 5.65
CA ARG A 94 -29.24 38.53 7.08
C ARG A 94 -28.34 37.32 7.31
N LEU A 95 -28.65 36.19 6.68
CA LEU A 95 -27.84 34.98 6.75
C LEU A 95 -26.40 35.23 6.24
N PHE A 96 -26.26 35.88 5.09
CA PHE A 96 -24.95 36.24 4.53
C PHE A 96 -24.15 37.12 5.49
N ARG A 97 -24.76 38.20 6.00
CA ARG A 97 -24.11 39.14 6.94
C ARG A 97 -23.71 38.46 8.24
N LYS A 98 -24.55 37.55 8.77
CA LYS A 98 -24.25 36.75 9.97
C LYS A 98 -23.00 35.92 9.75
N TYR A 99 -22.94 35.14 8.68
CA TYR A 99 -21.79 34.29 8.37
C TYR A 99 -20.53 35.10 8.06
N TYR A 100 -20.64 36.12 7.20
CA TYR A 100 -19.49 36.97 6.85
C TYR A 100 -18.85 37.61 8.09
N LYS A 101 -19.66 38.16 9.02
CA LYS A 101 -19.15 38.76 10.26
C LYS A 101 -18.59 37.71 11.24
N THR A 102 -19.30 36.61 11.43
CA THR A 102 -18.89 35.53 12.35
C THR A 102 -17.55 34.93 11.93
N PHE A 103 -17.34 34.75 10.62
CA PHE A 103 -16.10 34.19 10.05
C PHE A 103 -15.12 35.22 9.54
N LYS A 104 -15.32 36.51 9.84
CA LYS A 104 -14.41 37.61 9.45
C LYS A 104 -14.06 37.57 7.95
N GLY A 105 -15.04 37.27 7.11
CA GLY A 105 -14.90 37.19 5.65
C GLY A 105 -14.25 35.92 5.10
N GLN A 106 -13.91 34.94 5.94
CA GLN A 106 -13.28 33.68 5.50
C GLN A 106 -14.27 32.67 4.90
N LEU A 107 -15.56 32.82 5.20
CA LEU A 107 -16.65 32.01 4.65
C LEU A 107 -17.67 32.90 3.96
N LEU A 108 -17.98 32.56 2.71
CA LEU A 108 -19.05 33.18 1.94
C LEU A 108 -20.22 32.22 1.79
N VAL A 109 -21.42 32.75 2.02
CA VAL A 109 -22.68 32.07 1.72
C VAL A 109 -23.08 32.44 0.29
N LYS A 110 -23.38 31.43 -0.51
CA LYS A 110 -23.95 31.57 -1.85
C LYS A 110 -25.42 31.20 -1.82
N TYR A 111 -26.24 31.99 -2.49
CA TYR A 111 -27.67 31.72 -2.58
C TYR A 111 -28.23 32.02 -3.95
N VAL A 112 -29.28 31.29 -4.35
CA VAL A 112 -30.06 31.55 -5.55
C VAL A 112 -31.55 31.34 -5.25
N VAL A 113 -32.38 32.20 -5.87
CA VAL A 113 -33.84 32.16 -5.73
C VAL A 113 -34.47 32.20 -7.11
N PHE A 114 -35.39 31.29 -7.38
CA PHE A 114 -36.15 31.28 -8.63
C PHE A 114 -37.55 30.69 -8.46
N GLU A 115 -38.47 31.16 -9.27
CA GLU A 115 -39.84 30.64 -9.31
C GLU A 115 -39.88 29.35 -10.12
N LYS A 116 -40.40 28.26 -9.54
CA LYS A 116 -40.63 27.00 -10.25
C LYS A 116 -41.81 26.27 -9.61
N LYS A 117 -42.76 25.83 -10.43
CA LYS A 117 -43.88 24.98 -9.97
C LYS A 117 -43.37 23.54 -9.84
N LEU A 118 -43.61 22.93 -8.69
CA LEU A 118 -43.18 21.58 -8.37
C LEU A 118 -44.40 20.68 -8.24
N SER A 119 -44.82 20.05 -9.34
CA SER A 119 -46.02 19.21 -9.36
C SER A 119 -45.68 17.73 -9.36
N THR A 120 -44.51 17.36 -9.91
CA THR A 120 -44.04 15.98 -10.06
C THR A 120 -42.67 15.76 -9.40
N ASN A 121 -42.32 14.50 -9.14
CA ASN A 121 -40.97 14.14 -8.68
C ASN A 121 -39.88 14.54 -9.68
N GLN A 122 -40.19 14.56 -10.97
CA GLN A 122 -39.27 15.04 -12.00
C GLN A 122 -38.99 16.53 -11.85
N ASP A 123 -40.02 17.35 -11.59
CA ASP A 123 -39.86 18.79 -11.37
C ASP A 123 -38.94 19.08 -10.17
N LYS A 124 -39.07 18.28 -9.11
CA LYS A 124 -38.23 18.37 -7.90
C LYS A 124 -36.77 18.04 -8.21
N LEU A 125 -36.52 16.97 -8.95
CA LEU A 125 -35.17 16.60 -9.35
C LEU A 125 -34.54 17.66 -10.27
N GLU A 126 -35.30 18.18 -11.23
CA GLU A 126 -34.84 19.27 -12.08
C GLU A 126 -34.57 20.55 -11.30
N ALA A 127 -35.39 20.88 -10.30
CA ALA A 127 -35.15 22.03 -9.43
C ALA A 127 -33.85 21.88 -8.65
N ILE A 128 -33.51 20.67 -8.19
CA ILE A 128 -32.21 20.37 -7.56
C ILE A 128 -31.07 20.55 -8.56
N LYS A 129 -31.17 19.97 -9.76
CA LYS A 129 -30.14 20.07 -10.81
C LYS A 129 -29.90 21.53 -11.21
N GLU A 130 -30.96 22.29 -11.42
CA GLU A 130 -30.90 23.71 -11.78
C GLU A 130 -30.33 24.57 -10.64
N SER A 131 -30.73 24.31 -9.39
CA SER A 131 -30.16 24.99 -8.21
C SER A 131 -28.65 24.78 -8.12
N LYS A 132 -28.18 23.53 -8.25
CA LYS A 132 -26.74 23.20 -8.23
C LYS A 132 -25.99 23.88 -9.38
N LYS A 133 -26.58 23.92 -10.57
CA LYS A 133 -25.99 24.59 -11.74
C LYS A 133 -25.85 26.11 -11.50
N ARG A 134 -26.92 26.77 -11.04
CA ARG A 134 -26.91 28.23 -10.78
C ARG A 134 -25.94 28.63 -9.68
N LEU A 135 -25.85 27.84 -8.60
CA LEU A 135 -24.89 28.10 -7.51
C LEU A 135 -23.42 28.02 -7.95
N ARG A 136 -23.11 27.28 -9.04
CA ARG A 136 -21.74 27.16 -9.59
C ARG A 136 -21.40 28.25 -10.61
N GLN A 137 -22.38 28.98 -11.12
CA GLN A 137 -22.15 30.01 -12.14
C GLN A 137 -21.48 31.25 -11.52
N GLN A 138 -20.58 31.88 -12.29
CA GLN A 138 -19.93 33.13 -11.87
C GLN A 138 -20.95 34.24 -11.59
N ASP A 139 -22.07 34.26 -12.32
CA ASP A 139 -23.16 35.23 -12.11
C ASP A 139 -23.76 35.18 -10.71
N CYS A 140 -23.79 34.01 -10.05
CA CYS A 140 -24.26 33.90 -8.67
C CYS A 140 -23.33 34.65 -7.73
N LEU A 141 -22.02 34.44 -7.86
CA LEU A 141 -21.01 35.12 -7.04
C LEU A 141 -21.02 36.63 -7.31
N ASN A 142 -21.10 37.05 -8.58
CA ASN A 142 -21.16 38.46 -8.96
C ASN A 142 -22.36 39.16 -8.31
N ARG A 143 -23.54 38.54 -8.33
CA ARG A 143 -24.74 39.09 -7.66
C ARG A 143 -24.58 39.23 -6.16
N ILE A 144 -23.94 38.26 -5.50
CA ILE A 144 -23.68 38.34 -4.06
C ILE A 144 -22.70 39.48 -3.77
N ILE A 145 -21.66 39.63 -4.59
CA ILE A 145 -20.68 40.71 -4.45
C ILE A 145 -21.36 42.07 -4.64
N ASP A 146 -22.22 42.21 -5.64
CA ASP A 146 -22.96 43.45 -5.90
C ASP A 146 -23.91 43.79 -4.74
N ASN A 147 -24.67 42.81 -4.25
CA ASN A 147 -25.63 43.00 -3.15
C ASN A 147 -24.97 43.32 -1.80
N HIS A 148 -23.74 42.85 -1.58
CA HIS A 148 -23.03 43.02 -0.31
C HIS A 148 -21.75 43.85 -0.44
N ARG A 149 -21.63 44.65 -1.52
CA ARG A 149 -20.45 45.47 -1.82
C ARG A 149 -20.02 46.33 -0.64
N ASP A 150 -20.97 46.97 0.02
CA ASP A 150 -20.72 47.86 1.15
C ASP A 150 -20.09 47.12 2.33
N LEU A 151 -20.42 45.84 2.55
CA LEU A 151 -19.84 45.02 3.60
C LEU A 151 -18.49 44.43 3.18
N LEU A 152 -18.39 43.96 1.94
CA LEU A 152 -17.22 43.25 1.41
C LEU A 152 -15.99 44.15 1.23
N PHE A 153 -16.22 45.42 0.88
CA PHE A 153 -15.15 46.38 0.59
C PHE A 153 -14.99 47.44 1.69
N GLN A 154 -15.63 47.25 2.85
CA GLN A 154 -15.42 48.08 4.01
C GLN A 154 -14.18 47.62 4.78
N PHE A 155 -13.27 48.56 5.04
CA PHE A 155 -12.18 48.34 5.98
C PHE A 155 -12.78 48.09 7.36
N SER A 156 -12.56 46.90 7.89
CA SER A 156 -12.94 46.55 9.25
C SER A 156 -11.80 46.93 10.18
N ASP A 157 -12.08 47.71 11.23
CA ASP A 157 -11.14 47.90 12.32
C ASP A 157 -10.81 46.54 12.92
N ILE A 158 -9.51 46.24 13.10
CA ILE A 158 -9.06 45.00 13.74
C ILE A 158 -9.61 45.06 15.18
N PRO A 159 -10.54 44.19 15.59
CA PRO A 159 -11.00 44.19 16.96
C PRO A 159 -9.80 43.93 17.87
N ASP A 160 -9.70 44.68 18.97
CA ASP A 160 -8.71 44.41 20.02
C ASP A 160 -8.70 42.90 20.32
N ARG A 161 -7.50 42.31 20.46
CA ARG A 161 -7.24 40.86 20.66
C ARG A 161 -7.96 40.22 21.87
N LYS A 162 -8.88 40.92 22.54
CA LYS A 162 -9.67 40.49 23.70
C LYS A 162 -10.99 39.82 23.36
N ASP A 163 -11.36 39.66 22.08
CA ASP A 163 -12.57 38.91 21.71
C ASP A 163 -12.36 37.39 21.86
N LYS A 164 -12.39 36.93 23.12
CA LYS A 164 -12.67 35.54 23.52
C LYS A 164 -14.12 35.11 23.21
N GLY A 165 -14.83 35.87 22.37
CA GLY A 165 -16.24 35.65 22.04
C GLY A 165 -16.45 34.44 21.12
N LEU A 166 -15.56 34.25 20.13
CA LEU A 166 -15.59 33.06 19.27
C LEU A 166 -15.34 31.78 20.09
N GLU A 167 -14.46 31.87 21.08
CA GLU A 167 -14.18 30.81 22.07
C GLU A 167 -15.36 30.49 23.00
N LYS A 168 -16.41 31.32 23.09
CA LYS A 168 -17.54 31.09 24.01
C LYS A 168 -18.84 30.71 23.30
N SER A 169 -19.10 31.21 22.10
CA SER A 169 -20.32 30.89 21.33
C SER A 169 -20.25 29.52 20.64
N ILE A 170 -19.05 28.98 20.43
CA ILE A 170 -18.82 27.68 19.78
C ILE A 170 -18.86 26.50 20.78
N VAL A 171 -18.76 26.77 22.09
CA VAL A 171 -18.51 25.76 23.15
C VAL A 171 -19.75 24.92 23.52
N SER A 172 -20.92 25.16 22.96
CA SER A 172 -22.13 24.39 23.31
C SER A 172 -22.40 23.16 22.44
N ILE A 173 -21.45 22.73 21.60
CA ILE A 173 -21.69 21.63 20.66
C ILE A 173 -21.32 20.28 21.30
N GLN A 174 -22.20 19.28 21.15
CA GLN A 174 -22.10 17.90 21.65
C GLN A 174 -20.67 17.44 21.98
N GLU A 175 -20.39 17.20 23.27
CA GLU A 175 -19.18 16.47 23.63
C GLU A 175 -19.33 15.02 23.15
N TYR A 176 -18.45 14.58 22.25
CA TYR A 176 -18.31 13.18 21.85
C TYR A 176 -17.32 12.48 22.80
N PRO A 177 -17.78 11.78 23.86
CA PRO A 177 -16.90 11.26 24.90
C PRO A 177 -15.92 10.18 24.42
N GLY A 178 -16.19 9.58 23.25
CA GLY A 178 -15.33 8.54 22.66
C GLY A 178 -14.14 9.11 21.90
N PHE A 179 -14.15 10.41 21.57
CA PHE A 179 -13.03 11.06 20.92
C PHE A 179 -12.09 11.68 21.95
N VAL A 180 -10.79 11.72 21.63
CA VAL A 180 -9.86 12.46 22.47
C VAL A 180 -10.03 13.97 22.26
N ARG A 181 -9.82 14.74 23.32
CA ARG A 181 -10.08 16.19 23.33
C ARG A 181 -9.06 17.01 22.55
N ASP A 182 -7.84 16.48 22.40
CA ASP A 182 -6.77 17.10 21.63
C ASP A 182 -5.87 16.01 21.02
N ILE A 183 -5.08 16.39 20.01
CA ILE A 183 -4.20 15.44 19.33
C ILE A 183 -3.07 14.93 20.24
N ASN A 184 -2.67 15.68 21.27
CA ASN A 184 -1.61 15.27 22.20
C ASN A 184 -2.11 14.12 23.11
N ALA A 185 -3.41 14.01 23.34
CA ALA A 185 -4.01 12.90 24.07
C ALA A 185 -3.91 11.56 23.30
N LEU A 186 -3.54 11.57 22.00
CA LEU A 186 -3.12 10.37 21.26
C LEU A 186 -1.77 9.80 21.74
N TYR A 187 -1.12 10.43 22.72
CA TYR A 187 0.10 9.90 23.31
C TYR A 187 -0.09 8.46 23.83
N SER A 188 0.95 7.66 23.64
CA SER A 188 1.09 6.30 24.18
C SER A 188 2.38 6.21 24.99
N GLU A 189 2.29 5.74 26.24
CA GLU A 189 3.44 5.52 27.13
C GLU A 189 4.48 4.53 26.56
N LYS A 190 4.13 3.79 25.50
CA LYS A 190 5.04 2.88 24.78
C LYS A 190 6.04 3.62 23.89
N GLU A 191 5.82 4.90 23.57
CA GLU A 191 6.75 5.76 22.80
C GLU A 191 7.63 6.60 23.76
N ALA A 192 8.50 5.90 24.49
CA ALA A 192 9.18 6.33 25.72
C ALA A 192 10.23 7.45 25.64
N ASP A 193 10.35 8.19 24.52
CA ASP A 193 11.47 9.13 24.34
C ASP A 193 11.10 10.61 24.55
N ASN A 194 9.82 11.02 24.41
CA ASN A 194 9.36 12.40 24.69
C ASN A 194 7.82 12.55 24.71
N ASP A 195 7.23 12.78 25.87
CA ASP A 195 5.78 13.03 26.05
C ASP A 195 5.26 14.22 25.22
N ASN A 196 6.15 15.14 24.83
CA ASN A 196 5.82 16.33 24.04
C ASN A 196 5.96 16.15 22.52
N HIS A 197 6.59 15.08 22.03
CA HIS A 197 6.89 14.93 20.60
C HIS A 197 6.84 13.46 20.17
N PHE A 198 5.69 13.04 19.65
CA PHE A 198 5.43 11.66 19.25
C PHE A 198 4.74 11.61 17.88
N ARG A 199 4.73 10.42 17.25
CA ARG A 199 4.20 10.28 15.89
C ARG A 199 2.74 9.84 15.91
N VAL A 200 1.96 10.46 15.04
CA VAL A 200 0.56 10.10 14.80
C VAL A 200 0.39 9.63 13.36
N ALA A 201 -0.52 8.70 13.15
CA ALA A 201 -0.98 8.32 11.82
C ALA A 201 -2.19 9.18 11.47
N VAL A 202 -2.03 10.02 10.46
CA VAL A 202 -3.08 10.86 9.91
C VAL A 202 -3.72 10.14 8.74
N ILE A 203 -5.05 9.97 8.77
CA ILE A 203 -5.82 9.23 7.78
C ILE A 203 -6.82 10.18 7.14
N LYS A 204 -6.76 10.31 5.82
CA LYS A 204 -7.80 10.95 5.01
C LYS A 204 -8.37 9.94 4.03
N ALA A 205 -9.68 9.87 3.91
CA ALA A 205 -10.38 9.04 2.96
C ALA A 205 -11.42 9.85 2.18
N ASP A 206 -11.63 9.47 0.93
CA ASP A 206 -12.56 10.10 0.01
C ASP A 206 -13.37 9.04 -0.76
N LEU A 207 -14.69 9.21 -0.80
CA LEU A 207 -15.61 8.31 -1.50
C LEU A 207 -15.54 8.52 -3.01
N ASP A 208 -15.05 7.50 -3.72
CA ASP A 208 -14.98 7.48 -5.17
C ASP A 208 -16.32 7.09 -5.80
N GLY A 209 -16.65 7.73 -6.93
CA GLY A 209 -17.87 7.45 -7.71
C GLY A 209 -19.13 8.14 -7.22
N MET A 210 -19.03 9.00 -6.20
CA MET A 210 -20.14 9.82 -5.68
C MET A 210 -20.79 10.70 -6.76
N GLY A 211 -19.99 11.41 -7.56
CA GLY A 211 -20.49 12.27 -8.64
C GLY A 211 -21.30 11.50 -9.67
N ASP A 212 -20.71 10.44 -10.21
CA ASP A 212 -21.33 9.54 -11.19
C ASP A 212 -22.63 8.93 -10.66
N LEU A 213 -22.66 8.54 -9.37
CA LEU A 213 -23.84 7.99 -8.73
C LEU A 213 -25.01 8.98 -8.77
N PHE A 214 -24.77 10.24 -8.40
CA PHE A 214 -25.81 11.27 -8.39
C PHE A 214 -26.21 11.76 -9.78
N GLU A 215 -25.33 11.67 -10.78
CA GLU A 215 -25.64 12.00 -12.17
C GLU A 215 -26.57 10.98 -12.83
N GLN A 216 -26.43 9.70 -12.48
CA GLN A 216 -27.22 8.59 -13.02
C GLN A 216 -28.63 8.47 -12.39
N LEU A 217 -28.91 9.23 -11.33
CA LEU A 217 -30.21 9.20 -10.65
C LEU A 217 -31.25 10.03 -11.40
N GLU A 218 -32.30 9.35 -11.83
CA GLU A 218 -33.49 9.94 -12.47
C GLU A 218 -34.70 9.98 -11.53
N ASP A 219 -34.67 9.25 -10.41
CA ASP A 219 -35.76 9.23 -9.43
C ASP A 219 -35.41 10.08 -8.19
N PHE A 220 -36.31 11.01 -7.85
CA PHE A 220 -36.16 11.91 -6.69
C PHE A 220 -36.19 11.19 -5.34
N THR A 221 -36.99 10.13 -5.21
CA THR A 221 -37.09 9.33 -3.97
C THR A 221 -35.77 8.63 -3.70
N VAL A 222 -35.23 7.95 -4.72
CA VAL A 222 -33.94 7.27 -4.63
C VAL A 222 -32.81 8.27 -4.36
N TYR A 223 -32.86 9.44 -5.01
CA TYR A 223 -31.92 10.53 -4.78
C TYR A 223 -31.91 10.98 -3.31
N LYS A 224 -33.09 11.20 -2.74
CA LYS A 224 -33.25 11.65 -1.35
C LYS A 224 -32.75 10.60 -0.36
N GLU A 225 -33.09 9.33 -0.57
CA GLU A 225 -32.66 8.24 0.31
C GLU A 225 -31.14 8.06 0.31
N ILE A 226 -30.48 8.11 -0.86
CA ILE A 226 -29.01 8.03 -0.95
C ILE A 226 -28.36 9.23 -0.22
N SER A 227 -28.89 10.44 -0.41
CA SER A 227 -28.39 11.63 0.29
C SER A 227 -28.52 11.51 1.81
N GLN A 228 -29.62 10.91 2.29
CA GLN A 228 -29.84 10.66 3.72
C GLN A 228 -28.90 9.58 4.26
N LEU A 229 -28.66 8.50 3.51
CA LEU A 229 -27.70 7.45 3.88
C LEU A 229 -26.29 8.03 4.04
N LEU A 230 -25.84 8.83 3.07
CA LEU A 230 -24.53 9.49 3.14
C LEU A 230 -24.41 10.41 4.36
N SER A 231 -25.43 11.23 4.61
CA SER A 231 -25.45 12.12 5.79
C SER A 231 -25.45 11.35 7.10
N LYS A 232 -26.04 10.15 7.13
CA LYS A 232 -26.05 9.27 8.31
C LYS A 232 -24.68 8.62 8.55
N PHE A 233 -24.08 8.02 7.52
CA PHE A 233 -22.83 7.25 7.65
C PHE A 233 -21.56 8.11 7.62
N ILE A 234 -21.56 9.22 6.88
CA ILE A 234 -20.46 10.18 6.83
C ILE A 234 -20.76 11.33 7.80
N SER A 235 -20.81 10.99 9.09
CA SER A 235 -21.06 11.92 10.19
C SER A 235 -20.16 11.63 11.40
N LEU A 236 -19.89 12.66 12.19
CA LEU A 236 -19.15 12.53 13.46
C LEU A 236 -19.89 11.61 14.46
N ASP A 237 -21.23 11.64 14.47
CA ASP A 237 -22.07 10.73 15.28
C ASP A 237 -21.79 9.26 14.98
N TYR A 238 -21.73 8.92 13.68
CA TYR A 238 -21.52 7.54 13.28
C TYR A 238 -20.07 7.10 13.52
N LEU A 239 -19.10 7.98 13.26
CA LEU A 239 -17.69 7.76 13.60
C LEU A 239 -17.49 7.56 15.11
N HIS A 240 -18.18 8.34 15.95
CA HIS A 240 -18.14 8.22 17.41
C HIS A 240 -18.68 6.87 17.87
N LYS A 241 -19.82 6.44 17.34
CA LYS A 241 -20.41 5.12 17.63
C LYS A 241 -19.48 3.97 17.25
N LEU A 242 -18.79 4.05 16.10
CA LEU A 242 -17.81 3.04 15.71
C LEU A 242 -16.57 3.08 16.62
N THR A 243 -16.07 4.27 16.92
CA THR A 243 -14.91 4.46 17.81
C THR A 243 -15.17 3.85 19.18
N ALA A 244 -16.35 4.05 19.76
CA ALA A 244 -16.75 3.47 21.04
C ALA A 244 -16.71 1.93 21.03
N LYS A 245 -17.15 1.29 19.93
CA LYS A 245 -17.09 -0.18 19.78
C LYS A 245 -15.65 -0.71 19.72
N TYR A 246 -14.73 0.06 19.15
CA TYR A 246 -13.31 -0.30 19.14
C TYR A 246 -12.70 -0.14 20.54
N GLN A 247 -13.09 0.92 21.27
CA GLN A 247 -12.68 1.15 22.67
C GLN A 247 -13.15 0.07 23.65
N GLU A 248 -14.27 -0.59 23.37
CA GLU A 248 -14.72 -1.75 24.15
C GLU A 248 -13.78 -2.95 24.01
N LYS A 249 -13.17 -3.14 22.84
CA LYS A 249 -12.23 -4.23 22.55
C LYS A 249 -10.82 -3.89 22.99
N ASP A 250 -10.39 -2.66 22.70
CA ASP A 250 -9.09 -2.13 23.05
C ASP A 250 -9.26 -0.75 23.70
N ARG A 251 -9.12 -0.70 25.02
CA ARG A 251 -9.28 0.54 25.79
C ARG A 251 -8.21 1.58 25.45
N ASP A 252 -7.09 1.18 24.85
CA ASP A 252 -6.02 2.07 24.43
C ASP A 252 -6.32 2.71 23.05
N PHE A 253 -7.38 2.29 22.35
CA PHE A 253 -7.77 2.87 21.07
C PHE A 253 -8.25 4.32 21.25
N LYS A 254 -7.47 5.25 20.70
CA LYS A 254 -7.74 6.68 20.74
C LYS A 254 -7.82 7.24 19.32
N LEU A 255 -8.84 8.06 19.07
CA LEU A 255 -9.08 8.71 17.79
C LEU A 255 -9.36 10.20 18.01
N TYR A 256 -8.69 11.03 17.23
CA TYR A 256 -8.92 12.47 17.16
C TYR A 256 -9.54 12.82 15.80
N PRO A 257 -10.82 13.24 15.74
CA PRO A 257 -11.44 13.65 14.49
C PRO A 257 -10.88 15.01 14.06
N LEU A 258 -10.58 15.15 12.76
CA LEU A 258 -10.17 16.44 12.17
C LEU A 258 -11.34 17.03 11.37
N TYR A 259 -11.96 16.23 10.50
CA TYR A 259 -13.09 16.64 9.68
C TYR A 259 -13.84 15.42 9.13
N MET A 260 -15.17 15.47 9.07
CA MET A 260 -15.96 14.41 8.43
C MET A 260 -17.26 15.00 7.90
N ALA A 261 -17.35 15.16 6.58
CA ALA A 261 -18.58 15.60 5.94
C ALA A 261 -18.54 15.38 4.42
N GLY A 262 -19.71 15.15 3.82
CA GLY A 262 -19.83 14.93 2.38
C GLY A 262 -19.25 13.58 1.97
N ASP A 263 -18.17 13.60 1.19
CA ASP A 263 -17.36 12.45 0.77
C ASP A 263 -16.05 12.29 1.56
N ASP A 264 -15.64 13.30 2.33
CA ASP A 264 -14.37 13.32 3.06
C ASP A 264 -14.50 12.75 4.48
N ILE A 265 -13.52 11.93 4.84
CA ILE A 265 -13.29 11.44 6.20
C ILE A 265 -11.84 11.78 6.58
N PHE A 266 -11.61 12.50 7.67
CA PHE A 266 -10.28 12.95 8.08
C PHE A 266 -10.10 12.90 9.59
N PHE A 267 -9.15 12.09 10.06
CA PHE A 267 -8.88 11.92 11.48
C PHE A 267 -7.43 11.46 11.73
N ALA A 268 -7.02 11.46 13.00
CA ALA A 268 -5.73 10.96 13.44
C ALA A 268 -5.90 9.87 14.50
N VAL A 269 -5.00 8.89 14.47
CA VAL A 269 -4.86 7.84 15.48
C VAL A 269 -3.38 7.69 15.86
N THR A 270 -3.11 7.00 16.96
CA THR A 270 -1.72 6.60 17.29
C THR A 270 -1.17 5.70 16.19
N ALA A 271 0.14 5.74 15.90
CA ALA A 271 0.73 4.90 14.86
C ALA A 271 0.44 3.40 15.03
N ALA A 272 0.34 2.93 16.28
CA ALA A 272 0.03 1.54 16.61
C ALA A 272 -1.36 1.07 16.13
N HIS A 273 -2.33 1.99 16.11
CA HIS A 273 -3.73 1.72 15.77
C HIS A 273 -4.07 2.08 14.31
N LEU A 274 -3.06 2.19 13.43
CA LEU A 274 -3.29 2.48 12.01
C LEU A 274 -4.26 1.47 11.37
N LEU A 275 -4.09 0.18 11.68
CA LEU A 275 -4.91 -0.88 11.09
C LEU A 275 -6.37 -0.74 11.52
N ASP A 276 -6.63 -0.36 12.76
CA ASP A 276 -7.98 -0.13 13.26
C ASP A 276 -8.61 1.09 12.57
N GLY A 277 -7.84 2.18 12.40
CA GLY A 277 -8.28 3.34 11.63
C GLY A 277 -8.67 3.02 10.18
N VAL A 278 -7.84 2.24 9.47
CA VAL A 278 -8.16 1.77 8.10
C VAL A 278 -9.39 0.84 8.09
N THR A 279 -9.52 -0.01 9.11
CA THR A 279 -10.64 -0.97 9.22
C THR A 279 -11.95 -0.25 9.52
N LEU A 280 -11.91 0.82 10.32
CA LEU A 280 -13.05 1.71 10.56
C LEU A 280 -13.56 2.30 9.23
N CYS A 281 -12.66 2.84 8.40
CA CYS A 281 -13.03 3.34 7.07
C CYS A 281 -13.67 2.25 6.19
N LYS A 282 -13.16 1.02 6.26
CA LYS A 282 -13.72 -0.14 5.55
C LYS A 282 -15.12 -0.49 6.02
N GLU A 283 -15.36 -0.48 7.32
CA GLU A 283 -16.69 -0.75 7.92
C GLU A 283 -17.72 0.31 7.51
N ILE A 284 -17.34 1.60 7.48
CA ILE A 284 -18.19 2.68 6.97
C ILE A 284 -18.61 2.37 5.51
N LEU A 285 -17.63 2.07 4.64
CA LEU A 285 -17.89 1.78 3.23
C LEU A 285 -18.78 0.55 3.05
N GLN A 286 -18.52 -0.53 3.80
CA GLN A 286 -19.30 -1.77 3.74
C GLN A 286 -20.77 -1.52 4.10
N GLN A 287 -21.03 -0.88 5.24
CA GLN A 287 -22.41 -0.62 5.68
C GLN A 287 -23.15 0.33 4.73
N LEU A 288 -22.46 1.34 4.19
CA LEU A 288 -23.02 2.23 3.18
C LEU A 288 -23.40 1.46 1.91
N ASN A 289 -22.50 0.62 1.39
CA ASN A 289 -22.75 -0.18 0.19
C ASN A 289 -23.82 -1.26 0.39
N GLU A 290 -23.96 -1.81 1.60
CA GLU A 290 -25.05 -2.73 1.95
C GLU A 290 -26.41 -2.05 1.84
N GLU A 291 -26.57 -0.84 2.39
CA GLU A 291 -27.81 -0.06 2.29
C GLU A 291 -28.09 0.37 0.83
N ILE A 292 -27.07 0.83 0.09
CA ILE A 292 -27.22 1.14 -1.35
C ILE A 292 -27.67 -0.10 -2.14
N THR A 293 -27.16 -1.29 -1.80
CA THR A 293 -27.57 -2.55 -2.44
C THR A 293 -29.02 -2.91 -2.12
N LYS A 294 -29.52 -2.61 -0.92
CA LYS A 294 -30.94 -2.78 -0.58
C LYS A 294 -31.83 -1.86 -1.41
N LEU A 295 -31.46 -0.58 -1.53
CA LEU A 295 -32.17 0.38 -2.38
C LEU A 295 -32.18 -0.05 -3.86
N ARG A 296 -31.04 -0.56 -4.34
CA ARG A 296 -30.92 -1.12 -5.69
C ARG A 296 -31.97 -2.20 -5.96
N LYS A 297 -32.16 -3.12 -5.01
CA LYS A 297 -33.16 -4.21 -5.10
C LYS A 297 -34.59 -3.69 -4.98
N GLN A 298 -34.84 -2.76 -4.06
CA GLN A 298 -36.17 -2.21 -3.81
C GLN A 298 -36.71 -1.42 -5.01
N TYR A 299 -35.87 -0.61 -5.64
CA TYR A 299 -36.27 0.26 -6.75
C TYR A 299 -35.86 -0.26 -8.13
N SER A 300 -35.30 -1.48 -8.22
CA SER A 300 -34.82 -2.09 -9.47
C SER A 300 -33.90 -1.17 -10.30
N THR A 301 -33.01 -0.45 -9.61
CA THR A 301 -32.09 0.51 -10.22
C THR A 301 -30.73 -0.13 -10.55
N ASN A 302 -29.93 0.54 -11.38
CA ASN A 302 -28.56 0.12 -11.71
C ASN A 302 -27.50 0.90 -10.94
N LEU A 303 -27.74 1.12 -9.64
CA LEU A 303 -26.81 1.85 -8.77
C LEU A 303 -25.48 1.09 -8.66
N ARG A 304 -24.39 1.81 -8.90
CA ARG A 304 -23.04 1.30 -8.67
C ARG A 304 -22.69 1.36 -7.19
N GLN A 305 -21.88 0.42 -6.75
CA GLN A 305 -21.27 0.47 -5.43
C GLN A 305 -20.20 1.57 -5.41
N LEU A 306 -20.06 2.21 -4.25
CA LEU A 306 -19.01 3.18 -3.99
C LEU A 306 -17.70 2.46 -3.67
N SER A 307 -16.58 3.13 -3.94
CA SER A 307 -15.26 2.72 -3.46
C SER A 307 -14.63 3.84 -2.63
N LEU A 308 -13.51 3.55 -1.99
CA LEU A 308 -12.85 4.52 -1.10
C LEU A 308 -11.36 4.62 -1.39
N SER A 309 -10.88 5.84 -1.59
CA SER A 309 -9.46 6.17 -1.70
C SER A 309 -8.97 6.73 -0.38
N ILE A 310 -7.98 6.08 0.23
CA ILE A 310 -7.39 6.43 1.52
C ILE A 310 -5.94 6.86 1.33
N GLY A 311 -5.59 8.03 1.88
CA GLY A 311 -4.22 8.47 2.09
C GLY A 311 -3.84 8.38 3.56
N ILE A 312 -2.60 7.96 3.83
CA ILE A 312 -2.04 7.85 5.18
C ILE A 312 -0.69 8.54 5.21
N ASP A 313 -0.47 9.42 6.19
CA ASP A 313 0.83 10.03 6.47
C ASP A 313 1.19 9.89 7.96
N PHE A 314 2.49 9.81 8.26
CA PHE A 314 2.98 9.83 9.63
C PHE A 314 3.66 11.17 9.92
N THR A 315 3.15 11.89 10.91
CA THR A 315 3.61 13.23 11.28
C THR A 315 3.78 13.33 12.79
N PHE A 316 4.47 14.36 13.26
CA PHE A 316 4.57 14.68 14.67
C PHE A 316 3.34 15.47 15.14
N ASN A 317 2.82 15.12 16.31
CA ASN A 317 1.63 15.69 16.95
C ASN A 317 1.60 17.23 17.09
N ARG A 318 2.75 17.92 16.98
CA ARG A 318 2.88 19.38 17.09
C ARG A 318 3.24 20.09 15.78
N GLU A 319 3.40 19.35 14.69
CA GLU A 319 3.53 20.00 13.38
C GLU A 319 2.22 20.77 13.05
N PRO A 320 2.29 21.91 12.36
CA PRO A 320 1.08 22.62 11.92
C PRO A 320 0.15 21.74 11.09
N ILE A 321 -1.16 21.80 11.38
CA ILE A 321 -2.20 20.96 10.77
C ILE A 321 -2.24 21.08 9.24
N ARG A 322 -1.81 22.22 8.70
CA ARG A 322 -1.68 22.43 7.25
C ARG A 322 -0.80 21.36 6.62
N TYR A 323 0.32 21.00 7.27
CA TYR A 323 1.21 19.97 6.76
C TYR A 323 0.57 18.58 6.82
N TYR A 324 -0.30 18.33 7.81
CA TYR A 324 -1.01 17.05 7.91
C TYR A 324 -1.92 16.90 6.70
N TYR A 325 -2.70 17.95 6.44
CA TYR A 325 -3.63 18.00 5.32
C TYR A 325 -2.90 17.88 3.98
N GLU A 326 -1.88 18.70 3.71
CA GLU A 326 -1.16 18.68 2.43
C GLU A 326 -0.50 17.32 2.14
N ARG A 327 0.17 16.73 3.14
CA ARG A 327 0.84 15.43 2.97
C ARG A 327 -0.14 14.28 2.78
N VAL A 328 -1.21 14.23 3.60
CA VAL A 328 -2.22 13.16 3.48
C VAL A 328 -3.05 13.32 2.21
N GLN A 329 -3.33 14.56 1.77
CA GLN A 329 -4.04 14.85 0.54
C GLN A 329 -3.28 14.34 -0.68
N ARG A 330 -1.95 14.54 -0.73
CA ARG A 330 -1.10 13.96 -1.78
C ARG A 330 -1.24 12.44 -1.84
N GLN A 331 -1.32 11.76 -0.69
CA GLN A 331 -1.53 10.31 -0.65
C GLN A 331 -2.92 9.91 -1.17
N VAL A 332 -3.97 10.67 -0.87
CA VAL A 332 -5.31 10.44 -1.45
C VAL A 332 -5.29 10.60 -2.96
N GLU A 333 -4.60 11.62 -3.47
CA GLU A 333 -4.45 11.85 -4.91
C GLU A 333 -3.70 10.72 -5.62
N GLU A 334 -2.63 10.20 -5.02
CA GLU A 334 -1.92 9.01 -5.50
C GLU A 334 -2.82 7.76 -5.52
N ALA A 335 -3.63 7.56 -4.48
CA ALA A 335 -4.61 6.47 -4.44
C ALA A 335 -5.66 6.60 -5.56
N LYS A 336 -6.16 7.81 -5.82
CA LYS A 336 -7.13 8.08 -6.90
C LYS A 336 -6.51 7.89 -8.29
N ALA A 337 -5.32 8.44 -8.51
CA ALA A 337 -4.57 8.34 -9.75
C ALA A 337 -4.15 6.90 -10.08
N TYR A 338 -4.10 6.03 -9.07
CA TYR A 338 -3.84 4.62 -9.28
C TYR A 338 -4.94 3.96 -10.11
N SER A 339 -4.66 3.81 -11.39
CA SER A 339 -5.37 2.93 -12.31
C SER A 339 -4.43 1.80 -12.72
N ARG A 340 -4.61 0.61 -12.17
CA ARG A 340 -4.15 -0.60 -12.87
C ARG A 340 -5.25 -1.05 -13.82
N ASP A 341 -4.84 -1.62 -14.95
CA ASP A 341 -5.66 -2.49 -15.80
C ASP A 341 -6.10 -3.74 -14.99
N CYS A 342 -6.93 -3.54 -13.98
CA CYS A 342 -7.74 -4.61 -13.42
C CYS A 342 -8.80 -4.90 -14.48
N LYS A 343 -8.47 -5.84 -15.37
CA LYS A 343 -9.40 -6.46 -16.32
C LYS A 343 -10.63 -7.07 -15.63
N ASP A 344 -10.58 -7.19 -14.31
CA ASP A 344 -11.72 -7.52 -13.48
C ASP A 344 -12.32 -6.21 -12.97
N LYS A 345 -13.38 -5.73 -13.62
CA LYS A 345 -14.30 -4.73 -13.11
C LYS A 345 -14.97 -5.31 -11.87
N VAL A 346 -14.31 -5.18 -10.72
CA VAL A 346 -14.82 -5.88 -9.57
C VAL A 346 -15.90 -5.04 -8.88
N GLU A 347 -17.15 -5.43 -9.10
CA GLU A 347 -18.30 -5.13 -8.22
C GLU A 347 -18.05 -5.78 -6.85
N LYS A 348 -17.14 -5.21 -6.04
CA LYS A 348 -16.87 -5.64 -4.67
C LYS A 348 -17.32 -4.53 -3.72
N SER A 349 -18.15 -4.90 -2.76
CA SER A 349 -18.77 -4.00 -1.76
C SER A 349 -17.79 -3.27 -0.84
N SER A 350 -16.50 -3.64 -0.86
CA SER A 350 -15.46 -3.10 0.03
C SER A 350 -14.17 -2.74 -0.70
N TYR A 351 -14.25 -2.36 -1.98
CA TYR A 351 -13.06 -1.99 -2.75
C TYR A 351 -12.47 -0.66 -2.27
N MET A 352 -11.21 -0.71 -1.83
CA MET A 352 -10.47 0.42 -1.31
C MET A 352 -9.09 0.50 -1.95
N LYS A 353 -8.61 1.73 -2.16
CA LYS A 353 -7.22 2.01 -2.53
C LYS A 353 -6.56 2.74 -1.38
N ILE A 354 -5.44 2.24 -0.88
CA ILE A 354 -4.77 2.77 0.31
C ILE A 354 -3.36 3.20 -0.12
N SER A 355 -3.03 4.48 -0.01
CA SER A 355 -1.69 4.99 -0.29
C SER A 355 -0.94 5.33 1.00
N ILE A 356 0.29 4.83 1.10
CA ILE A 356 1.25 5.19 2.14
C ILE A 356 2.59 5.41 1.46
N ASN A 357 3.21 6.58 1.67
CA ASN A 357 4.53 6.91 1.11
C ASN A 357 4.61 6.63 -0.41
N ASP A 358 3.59 7.06 -1.16
CA ASP A 358 3.47 6.93 -2.62
C ASP A 358 3.42 5.47 -3.12
N TYR A 359 3.09 4.54 -2.21
CA TYR A 359 2.82 3.14 -2.53
C TYR A 359 1.35 2.83 -2.28
N VAL A 360 0.66 2.45 -3.36
CA VAL A 360 -0.78 2.17 -3.34
C VAL A 360 -1.05 0.67 -3.25
N PHE A 361 -1.84 0.30 -2.25
CA PHE A 361 -2.39 -1.03 -2.03
C PHE A 361 -3.86 -1.04 -2.43
N GLU A 362 -4.29 -2.13 -3.06
CA GLU A 362 -5.72 -2.43 -3.18
C GLU A 362 -6.15 -3.33 -2.01
N ASP A 363 -7.24 -2.96 -1.35
CA ASP A 363 -7.95 -3.84 -0.42
C ASP A 363 -9.35 -4.13 -0.93
N TYR A 364 -9.77 -5.38 -0.81
CA TYR A 364 -11.08 -5.84 -1.25
C TYR A 364 -11.38 -7.22 -0.69
N GLU A 365 -12.66 -7.57 -0.62
CA GLU A 365 -13.10 -8.89 -0.17
C GLU A 365 -13.15 -9.88 -1.33
N ALA A 366 -12.36 -10.95 -1.27
CA ALA A 366 -12.32 -11.98 -2.30
C ALA A 366 -11.81 -13.31 -1.74
N GLU A 367 -11.99 -14.39 -2.50
CA GLU A 367 -11.35 -15.69 -2.20
C GLU A 367 -9.82 -15.58 -2.12
N LYS A 368 -9.22 -14.67 -2.90
CA LYS A 368 -7.77 -14.41 -2.88
C LYS A 368 -7.49 -13.17 -2.03
N LYS A 369 -6.44 -13.27 -1.19
CA LYS A 369 -5.93 -12.14 -0.40
C LYS A 369 -5.65 -10.92 -1.30
N SER A 370 -6.08 -9.75 -0.82
CA SER A 370 -5.82 -8.44 -1.43
C SER A 370 -4.34 -8.03 -1.27
N GLN A 371 -3.91 -6.97 -1.98
CA GLN A 371 -2.53 -6.47 -1.85
C GLN A 371 -2.26 -5.98 -0.43
N TRP A 372 -3.23 -5.30 0.17
CA TRP A 372 -3.18 -4.85 1.57
C TRP A 372 -3.06 -6.02 2.54
N ALA A 373 -3.82 -7.11 2.33
CA ALA A 373 -3.74 -8.30 3.17
C ALA A 373 -2.35 -8.98 3.10
N TYR A 374 -1.77 -9.12 1.90
CA TYR A 374 -0.40 -9.65 1.77
C TYR A 374 0.63 -8.75 2.46
N PHE A 375 0.49 -7.44 2.33
CA PHE A 375 1.39 -6.51 3.00
C PHE A 375 1.34 -6.61 4.52
N LYS A 376 0.14 -6.77 5.10
CA LYS A 376 0.00 -7.04 6.55
C LYS A 376 0.72 -8.31 6.97
N ASP A 377 0.64 -9.38 6.17
CA ASP A 377 1.38 -10.62 6.43
C ASP A 377 2.90 -10.41 6.34
N ASP A 378 3.37 -9.61 5.38
CA ASP A 378 4.80 -9.28 5.22
C ASP A 378 5.34 -8.50 6.42
N VAL A 379 4.57 -7.54 6.95
CA VAL A 379 4.94 -6.80 8.18
C VAL A 379 4.95 -7.71 9.40
N LYS A 380 3.96 -8.62 9.53
CA LYS A 380 3.96 -9.64 10.60
C LYS A 380 5.18 -10.55 10.52
N LEU A 381 5.54 -10.99 9.31
CA LEU A 381 6.73 -11.82 9.08
C LEU A 381 8.00 -11.09 9.51
N LEU A 382 8.12 -9.82 9.13
CA LEU A 382 9.25 -8.96 9.49
C LEU A 382 9.39 -8.82 11.01
N LYS A 383 8.30 -8.55 11.73
CA LYS A 383 8.31 -8.45 13.20
C LYS A 383 8.67 -9.78 13.86
N GLY A 384 8.16 -10.90 13.35
CA GLY A 384 8.56 -12.23 13.83
C GLY A 384 10.06 -12.51 13.65
N ALA A 385 10.63 -12.09 12.52
CA ALA A 385 12.07 -12.23 12.27
C ALA A 385 12.90 -11.39 13.25
N ILE A 386 12.50 -10.14 13.51
CA ILE A 386 13.16 -9.26 14.49
C ILE A 386 13.14 -9.89 15.88
N GLN A 387 12.01 -10.47 16.30
CA GLN A 387 11.87 -11.14 17.60
C GLN A 387 12.82 -12.35 17.75
N GLU A 388 13.13 -13.05 16.66
CA GLU A 388 14.09 -14.17 16.65
C GLU A 388 15.55 -13.72 16.42
N GLY A 389 15.82 -12.41 16.41
CA GLY A 389 17.17 -11.84 16.35
C GLY A 389 17.67 -11.47 14.95
N PHE A 390 16.83 -11.49 13.92
CA PHE A 390 17.20 -11.02 12.59
C PHE A 390 17.31 -9.49 12.56
N SER A 391 18.46 -8.96 12.13
CA SER A 391 18.71 -7.51 12.05
C SER A 391 18.02 -6.87 10.84
N ALA A 392 16.69 -6.91 10.84
CA ALA A 392 15.86 -6.55 9.69
C ALA A 392 16.04 -5.10 9.23
N ASN A 393 16.15 -4.16 10.19
CA ASN A 393 16.30 -2.73 9.88
C ASN A 393 17.61 -2.47 9.11
N HIS A 394 18.74 -2.96 9.64
CA HIS A 394 20.04 -2.85 8.99
C HIS A 394 20.05 -3.55 7.62
N PHE A 395 19.52 -4.77 7.54
CA PHE A 395 19.40 -5.52 6.29
C PHE A 395 18.62 -4.76 5.21
N LEU A 396 17.46 -4.18 5.56
CA LEU A 396 16.63 -3.44 4.61
C LEU A 396 17.24 -2.08 4.26
N TYR A 397 17.86 -1.39 5.21
CA TYR A 397 18.52 -0.11 4.98
C TYR A 397 19.70 -0.26 4.01
N GLU A 398 20.56 -1.26 4.22
CA GLU A 398 21.67 -1.54 3.30
C GLU A 398 21.17 -1.91 1.90
N LEU A 399 20.12 -2.73 1.81
CA LEU A 399 19.52 -3.06 0.51
C LEU A 399 19.04 -1.79 -0.19
N LEU A 400 18.29 -0.95 0.52
CA LEU A 400 17.76 0.31 0.00
C LEU A 400 18.89 1.24 -0.46
N SER A 401 19.93 1.41 0.37
CA SER A 401 21.09 2.22 0.03
C SER A 401 21.80 1.74 -1.23
N LYS A 402 21.91 0.42 -1.45
CA LYS A 402 22.52 -0.15 -2.66
C LYS A 402 21.64 0.05 -3.89
N ILE A 403 20.34 -0.20 -3.80
CA ILE A 403 19.44 -0.14 -4.97
C ILE A 403 19.04 1.29 -5.35
N SER A 404 19.13 2.25 -4.43
CA SER A 404 18.88 3.67 -4.70
C SER A 404 20.12 4.42 -5.22
N ASP A 405 21.29 3.77 -5.28
CA ASP A 405 22.51 4.34 -5.86
C ASP A 405 22.36 4.44 -7.40
N LYS A 406 22.48 5.66 -7.94
CA LYS A 406 22.37 5.94 -9.37
C LYS A 406 23.39 5.18 -10.22
N THR A 407 24.56 4.86 -9.68
CA THR A 407 25.60 4.09 -10.37
C THR A 407 25.19 2.63 -10.54
N ILE A 408 24.51 2.06 -9.54
CA ILE A 408 24.02 0.68 -9.55
C ILE A 408 22.76 0.58 -10.41
N ASP A 409 21.84 1.55 -10.29
CA ASP A 409 20.61 1.59 -11.09
C ASP A 409 20.84 1.88 -12.58
N SER A 410 22.05 2.31 -12.97
CA SER A 410 22.40 2.54 -14.38
C SER A 410 22.39 1.29 -15.27
N SER A 411 22.50 0.08 -14.69
CA SER A 411 22.63 -1.17 -15.44
C SER A 411 21.88 -2.31 -14.77
N ASP A 412 21.13 -3.08 -15.59
CA ASP A 412 20.43 -4.30 -15.16
C ASP A 412 21.35 -5.31 -14.47
N ILE A 413 22.60 -5.42 -14.90
CA ILE A 413 23.57 -6.37 -14.33
C ILE A 413 24.00 -5.89 -12.96
N LYS A 414 24.40 -4.61 -12.85
CA LYS A 414 24.85 -4.04 -11.57
C LYS A 414 23.74 -4.09 -10.54
N PHE A 415 22.53 -3.70 -10.94
CA PHE A 415 21.35 -3.76 -10.09
C PHE A 415 21.03 -5.20 -9.67
N SER A 416 20.95 -6.15 -10.63
CA SER A 416 20.64 -7.54 -10.31
C SER A 416 21.73 -8.19 -9.45
N ASN A 417 23.01 -7.88 -9.67
CA ASN A 417 24.10 -8.35 -8.84
C ASN A 417 24.01 -7.79 -7.42
N ALA A 418 23.78 -6.49 -7.27
CA ALA A 418 23.62 -5.86 -5.95
C ALA A 418 22.47 -6.50 -5.16
N VAL A 419 21.31 -6.68 -5.80
CA VAL A 419 20.15 -7.32 -5.17
C VAL A 419 20.42 -8.79 -4.84
N LEU A 420 20.86 -9.59 -5.81
CA LEU A 420 21.02 -11.03 -5.62
C LEU A 420 22.15 -11.36 -4.65
N TYR A 421 23.21 -10.55 -4.59
CA TYR A 421 24.25 -10.67 -3.58
C TYR A 421 23.71 -10.38 -2.18
N HIS A 422 22.93 -9.29 -2.03
CA HIS A 422 22.35 -8.90 -0.75
C HIS A 422 21.31 -9.90 -0.22
N LEU A 423 20.62 -10.60 -1.13
CA LEU A 423 19.60 -11.60 -0.77
C LEU A 423 20.16 -13.02 -0.58
N LEU A 424 21.48 -13.21 -0.55
CA LEU A 424 22.10 -14.49 -0.20
C LEU A 424 21.83 -14.82 1.28
N PRO A 425 21.24 -15.97 1.61
CA PRO A 425 21.02 -16.37 3.00
C PRO A 425 22.33 -16.50 3.78
N GLU A 426 22.43 -15.83 4.93
CA GLU A 426 23.59 -15.88 5.82
C GLU A 426 23.36 -16.86 6.98
N HIS A 427 22.12 -17.05 7.40
CA HIS A 427 21.76 -17.88 8.56
C HIS A 427 21.38 -19.31 8.15
N LEU A 428 21.66 -19.73 6.91
CA LEU A 428 21.35 -21.07 6.43
C LEU A 428 22.05 -22.17 7.25
N GLU A 429 23.23 -21.88 7.81
CA GLU A 429 24.01 -22.80 8.66
C GLU A 429 23.75 -22.61 10.16
N SER A 430 22.98 -21.59 10.56
CA SER A 430 22.71 -21.27 11.97
C SER A 430 22.10 -22.44 12.73
N SER A 431 22.40 -22.61 14.02
CA SER A 431 21.72 -23.60 14.86
C SER A 431 20.24 -23.23 15.09
N ASN A 432 19.89 -21.93 15.03
CA ASN A 432 18.52 -21.45 15.19
C ASN A 432 17.68 -21.72 13.92
N LYS A 433 16.83 -22.75 13.98
CA LYS A 433 15.91 -23.10 12.90
C LYS A 433 14.93 -21.99 12.55
N LYS A 434 14.37 -21.29 13.54
CA LYS A 434 13.35 -20.27 13.28
C LYS A 434 13.93 -19.05 12.58
N MET A 435 15.08 -18.56 13.06
CA MET A 435 15.80 -17.44 12.44
C MET A 435 16.09 -17.72 10.96
N ARG A 436 16.59 -18.92 10.66
CA ARG A 436 16.80 -19.38 9.28
C ARG A 436 15.50 -19.39 8.46
N GLU A 437 14.42 -19.94 8.99
CA GLU A 437 13.14 -19.99 8.27
C GLU A 437 12.59 -18.57 8.00
N TYR A 438 12.71 -17.65 8.96
CA TYR A 438 12.34 -16.24 8.79
C TYR A 438 13.17 -15.52 7.71
N GLU A 439 14.50 -15.65 7.74
CA GLU A 439 15.38 -15.07 6.71
C GLU A 439 15.01 -15.56 5.31
N LEU A 440 14.78 -16.87 5.16
CA LEU A 440 14.40 -17.48 3.89
C LEU A 440 13.03 -16.97 3.39
N LEU A 441 12.07 -16.74 4.29
CA LEU A 441 10.77 -16.18 3.93
C LEU A 441 10.86 -14.70 3.55
N ILE A 442 11.63 -13.89 4.28
CA ILE A 442 11.83 -12.47 3.96
C ILE A 442 12.50 -12.32 2.60
N THR A 443 13.59 -13.05 2.36
CA THR A 443 14.29 -13.02 1.07
C THR A 443 13.41 -13.52 -0.08
N GLU A 444 12.57 -14.55 0.16
CA GLU A 444 11.58 -15.02 -0.82
C GLU A 444 10.54 -13.93 -1.15
N ASN A 445 10.04 -13.22 -0.13
CA ASN A 445 9.07 -12.14 -0.30
C ASN A 445 9.63 -10.96 -1.09
N LEU A 446 10.88 -10.58 -0.84
CA LEU A 446 11.57 -9.55 -1.62
C LEU A 446 11.73 -9.97 -3.09
N LEU A 447 12.19 -11.20 -3.35
CA LEU A 447 12.33 -11.71 -4.72
C LEU A 447 11.00 -11.82 -5.47
N ARG A 448 9.88 -12.03 -4.77
CA ARG A 448 8.55 -12.06 -5.40
C ARG A 448 8.17 -10.74 -6.06
N GLN A 449 8.68 -9.62 -5.58
CA GLN A 449 8.43 -8.31 -6.19
C GLN A 449 9.06 -8.18 -7.59
N LEU A 450 10.08 -9.01 -7.88
CA LEU A 450 10.81 -9.05 -9.15
C LEU A 450 10.30 -10.13 -10.11
N LEU A 451 9.25 -10.87 -9.76
CA LEU A 451 8.72 -11.95 -10.60
C LEU A 451 7.73 -11.44 -11.65
N VAL A 452 7.93 -11.86 -12.90
CA VAL A 452 7.04 -11.61 -14.04
C VAL A 452 6.53 -12.93 -14.63
N ILE A 453 5.39 -12.89 -15.31
CA ILE A 453 4.89 -14.02 -16.09
C ILE A 453 5.75 -14.15 -17.34
N LYS A 454 6.23 -15.37 -17.62
CA LYS A 454 7.06 -15.65 -18.79
C LYS A 454 6.28 -15.40 -20.08
N LYS A 455 6.87 -14.66 -21.02
CA LYS A 455 6.21 -14.24 -22.29
C LYS A 455 5.66 -15.42 -23.11
N SER A 456 6.31 -16.59 -23.09
CA SER A 456 5.84 -17.79 -23.80
C SER A 456 4.59 -18.45 -23.19
N ASP A 457 4.29 -18.18 -21.92
CA ASP A 457 3.15 -18.80 -21.22
C ASP A 457 1.84 -18.04 -21.43
N SER A 458 1.92 -16.76 -21.83
CA SER A 458 0.76 -15.98 -22.30
C SER A 458 0.03 -16.68 -23.44
N GLU A 459 0.78 -17.33 -24.34
CA GLU A 459 0.27 -18.08 -25.49
C GLU A 459 -0.09 -19.53 -25.15
N LYS A 460 0.68 -20.20 -24.27
CA LYS A 460 0.42 -21.59 -23.83
C LYS A 460 -0.79 -21.77 -22.92
N ARG A 461 -1.40 -20.69 -22.41
CA ARG A 461 -2.68 -20.76 -21.68
C ARG A 461 -3.80 -21.42 -22.49
N LYS A 462 -3.70 -21.46 -23.82
CA LYS A 462 -4.66 -22.16 -24.68
C LYS A 462 -4.58 -23.70 -24.60
N SER A 463 -3.52 -24.29 -24.05
CA SER A 463 -3.28 -25.75 -24.15
C SER A 463 -3.13 -26.51 -22.83
N ASN A 464 -3.07 -25.87 -21.65
CA ASN A 464 -3.05 -26.63 -20.38
C ASN A 464 -3.64 -25.85 -19.17
N PRO A 465 -4.93 -26.03 -18.83
CA PRO A 465 -5.62 -25.21 -17.82
C PRO A 465 -5.22 -25.46 -16.35
N ARG A 466 -4.50 -26.55 -16.05
CA ARG A 466 -4.24 -26.99 -14.67
C ARG A 466 -2.90 -26.54 -14.07
N GLY A 467 -1.98 -26.00 -14.89
CA GLY A 467 -0.71 -25.45 -14.44
C GLY A 467 -0.77 -23.92 -14.41
N GLY A 468 -0.53 -23.31 -13.25
CA GLY A 468 -0.38 -21.85 -13.18
C GLY A 468 0.79 -21.35 -14.05
N PRO A 469 0.81 -20.07 -14.45
CA PRO A 469 1.85 -19.52 -15.34
C PRO A 469 3.25 -19.64 -14.72
N GLU A 470 4.25 -20.06 -15.50
CA GLU A 470 5.66 -20.05 -15.11
C GLU A 470 6.08 -18.58 -14.91
N ARG A 471 6.72 -18.30 -13.78
CA ARG A 471 7.23 -16.97 -13.43
C ARG A 471 8.75 -16.96 -13.46
N GLU A 472 9.32 -15.90 -13.99
CA GLU A 472 10.77 -15.66 -14.06
C GLU A 472 11.13 -14.32 -13.40
N LEU A 473 12.42 -14.15 -13.08
CA LEU A 473 12.92 -12.88 -12.54
C LEU A 473 13.13 -11.88 -13.67
N SER A 474 12.70 -10.65 -13.43
CA SER A 474 13.00 -9.50 -14.26
C SER A 474 13.46 -8.33 -13.39
N PHE A 475 14.48 -7.64 -13.86
CA PHE A 475 15.05 -6.45 -13.24
C PHE A 475 14.87 -5.22 -14.14
N GLU A 476 13.81 -5.23 -14.96
CA GLU A 476 13.35 -4.05 -15.69
C GLU A 476 12.94 -2.93 -14.71
N ARG A 477 12.96 -1.67 -15.19
CA ARG A 477 12.72 -0.46 -14.37
C ARG A 477 11.47 -0.56 -13.48
N LYS A 478 10.36 -1.08 -14.01
CA LYS A 478 9.10 -1.24 -13.27
C LYS A 478 9.24 -2.15 -12.04
N GLN A 479 10.04 -3.21 -12.14
CA GLN A 479 10.28 -4.20 -11.09
C GLN A 479 11.23 -3.63 -10.04
N ARG A 480 12.21 -2.81 -10.46
CA ARG A 480 13.09 -2.07 -9.55
C ARG A 480 12.31 -1.09 -8.70
N GLU A 481 11.52 -0.23 -9.33
CA GLU A 481 10.66 0.74 -8.64
C GLU A 481 9.70 0.04 -7.67
N ARG A 482 9.15 -1.12 -8.07
CA ARG A 482 8.30 -1.93 -7.20
C ARG A 482 9.06 -2.50 -6.00
N LEU A 483 10.26 -3.05 -6.20
CA LEU A 483 11.09 -3.57 -5.12
C LEU A 483 11.48 -2.45 -4.16
N GLU A 484 11.97 -1.32 -4.69
CA GLU A 484 12.41 -0.18 -3.89
C GLU A 484 11.29 0.35 -3.00
N ARG A 485 10.09 0.58 -3.56
CA ARG A 485 8.94 1.03 -2.77
C ARG A 485 8.55 0.01 -1.69
N HIS A 486 8.57 -1.28 -2.02
CA HIS A 486 8.27 -2.33 -1.04
C HIS A 486 9.32 -2.38 0.09
N VAL A 487 10.61 -2.25 -0.22
CA VAL A 487 11.69 -2.17 0.77
C VAL A 487 11.54 -0.94 1.66
N ARG A 488 11.20 0.23 1.11
CA ARG A 488 10.92 1.44 1.90
C ARG A 488 9.77 1.23 2.89
N MET A 489 8.70 0.57 2.45
CA MET A 489 7.56 0.24 3.31
C MET A 489 7.93 -0.73 4.43
N LEU A 490 8.66 -1.81 4.12
CA LEU A 490 9.14 -2.75 5.13
C LEU A 490 10.12 -2.08 6.10
N LEU A 491 10.99 -1.20 5.61
CA LEU A 491 11.94 -0.46 6.45
C LEU A 491 11.21 0.47 7.42
N LEU A 492 10.20 1.21 6.95
CA LEU A 492 9.34 2.05 7.80
C LEU A 492 8.72 1.22 8.94
N PHE A 493 8.13 0.07 8.60
CA PHE A 493 7.49 -0.79 9.60
C PHE A 493 8.44 -1.72 10.37
N SER A 494 9.73 -1.74 10.03
CA SER A 494 10.75 -2.41 10.83
C SER A 494 10.98 -1.66 12.15
N ASP A 495 10.89 -0.33 12.12
CA ASP A 495 11.05 0.54 13.27
C ASP A 495 9.90 0.34 14.28
N PRO A 496 10.20 0.13 15.57
CA PRO A 496 9.20 -0.05 16.63
C PRO A 496 8.20 1.11 16.74
N ARG A 497 8.61 2.35 16.41
CA ARG A 497 7.77 3.56 16.49
C ARG A 497 6.61 3.57 15.50
N PHE A 498 6.65 2.72 14.48
CA PHE A 498 5.58 2.57 13.50
C PHE A 498 4.94 1.19 13.60
N ALA A 499 4.97 0.52 14.75
CA ALA A 499 4.47 -0.84 14.87
C ALA A 499 2.95 -0.94 14.66
N ILE A 500 2.51 -1.34 13.46
CA ILE A 500 1.08 -1.46 13.10
C ILE A 500 0.46 -2.83 13.38
N THR A 501 1.25 -3.80 13.84
CA THR A 501 0.77 -5.15 14.15
C THR A 501 1.10 -5.47 15.61
N GLY A 502 0.09 -5.47 16.48
CA GLY A 502 0.16 -6.14 17.77
C GLY A 502 0.02 -7.64 17.52
N ASP A 503 1.03 -8.44 17.90
CA ASP A 503 0.92 -9.85 18.32
C ASP A 503 2.30 -10.54 18.38
N LYS A 504 2.39 -11.60 19.20
CA LYS A 504 3.47 -12.61 19.14
C LYS A 504 3.25 -13.49 17.91
N VAL A 505 4.03 -13.26 16.86
CA VAL A 505 3.91 -14.00 15.60
C VAL A 505 4.72 -15.30 15.66
N LYS A 506 4.14 -16.44 15.30
CA LYS A 506 4.87 -17.71 15.20
C LYS A 506 5.22 -18.01 13.74
N VAL A 507 6.38 -18.63 13.48
CA VAL A 507 6.78 -19.06 12.12
C VAL A 507 5.71 -19.96 11.48
N THR A 508 5.03 -20.78 12.28
CA THR A 508 3.95 -21.68 11.83
C THR A 508 2.76 -20.97 11.22
N ASP A 509 2.62 -19.67 11.47
CA ASP A 509 1.54 -18.84 10.91
C ASP A 509 1.80 -18.54 9.43
N PHE A 510 3.03 -18.78 8.95
CA PHE A 510 3.42 -18.62 7.56
C PHE A 510 3.62 -19.97 6.87
N ASP A 511 3.12 -20.06 5.64
CA ASP A 511 3.28 -21.25 4.81
C ASP A 511 4.74 -21.39 4.34
N PHE A 512 5.54 -22.17 5.08
CA PHE A 512 6.89 -22.54 4.71
C PHE A 512 6.90 -23.72 3.71
N ASP A 513 6.67 -23.40 2.43
CA ASP A 513 6.76 -24.38 1.34
C ASP A 513 8.21 -24.51 0.84
N LYS A 514 8.84 -25.63 1.22
CA LYS A 514 10.21 -25.98 0.84
C LYS A 514 10.48 -25.92 -0.66
N LYS A 515 9.51 -26.34 -1.49
CA LYS A 515 9.65 -26.37 -2.96
C LYS A 515 9.51 -24.97 -3.54
N ARG A 516 8.57 -24.18 -3.00
CA ARG A 516 8.35 -22.79 -3.40
C ARG A 516 9.55 -21.92 -3.09
N ILE A 517 10.07 -22.00 -1.87
CA ILE A 517 11.28 -21.27 -1.45
C ILE A 517 12.45 -21.69 -2.32
N ARG A 518 12.65 -23.01 -2.53
CA ARG A 518 13.71 -23.50 -3.43
C ARG A 518 13.59 -22.93 -4.84
N GLY A 519 12.37 -22.89 -5.36
CA GLY A 519 12.05 -22.36 -6.69
C GLY A 519 12.38 -20.88 -6.80
N THR A 520 11.91 -20.07 -5.85
CA THR A 520 12.02 -18.61 -5.90
C THR A 520 13.40 -18.09 -5.50
N LEU A 521 14.02 -18.64 -4.45
CA LEU A 521 15.28 -18.14 -3.89
C LEU A 521 16.53 -18.70 -4.57
N PHE A 522 16.47 -19.92 -5.12
CA PHE A 522 17.66 -20.54 -5.73
C PHE A 522 17.48 -20.80 -7.23
N ASN A 523 16.46 -21.58 -7.61
CA ASN A 523 16.36 -22.05 -9.00
C ASN A 523 16.16 -20.89 -10.01
N LYS A 524 15.29 -19.92 -9.69
CA LYS A 524 15.04 -18.75 -10.55
C LYS A 524 16.26 -17.80 -10.61
N PRO A 525 16.88 -17.39 -9.49
CA PRO A 525 18.14 -16.63 -9.52
C PRO A 525 19.25 -17.32 -10.31
N LEU A 526 19.49 -18.62 -10.09
CA LEU A 526 20.53 -19.36 -10.84
C LEU A 526 20.24 -19.38 -12.35
N ARG A 527 18.97 -19.57 -12.75
CA ARG A 527 18.57 -19.45 -14.16
C ARG A 527 18.80 -18.04 -14.69
N TYR A 528 18.43 -17.01 -13.94
CA TYR A 528 18.60 -15.62 -14.35
C TYR A 528 20.08 -15.27 -14.52
N LEU A 529 20.92 -15.57 -13.52
CA LEU A 529 22.36 -15.35 -13.59
C LEU A 529 22.99 -16.08 -14.79
N TYR A 530 22.58 -17.32 -15.06
CA TYR A 530 23.14 -18.12 -16.17
C TYR A 530 22.69 -17.63 -17.56
N TYR A 531 21.39 -17.39 -17.76
CA TYR A 531 20.82 -17.08 -19.08
C TYR A 531 20.76 -15.59 -19.38
N GLN A 532 20.63 -14.74 -18.36
CA GLN A 532 20.59 -13.29 -18.50
C GLN A 532 21.95 -12.71 -18.15
N SER A 533 22.40 -12.73 -16.89
CA SER A 533 23.61 -11.98 -16.48
C SER A 533 24.92 -12.44 -17.12
N LEU A 534 25.16 -13.75 -17.23
CA LEU A 534 26.38 -14.32 -17.84
C LEU A 534 26.33 -14.44 -19.36
N HIS A 535 25.23 -14.04 -20.01
CA HIS A 535 25.01 -14.31 -21.44
C HIS A 535 24.42 -13.12 -22.22
N SER A 536 23.32 -12.53 -21.76
CA SER A 536 22.57 -11.48 -22.48
C SER A 536 23.35 -10.15 -22.64
N PRO A 537 24.04 -9.61 -21.62
CA PRO A 537 24.87 -8.40 -21.72
C PRO A 537 25.96 -8.41 -22.78
N LEU A 538 26.35 -9.60 -23.22
CA LEU A 538 27.46 -9.80 -24.14
C LEU A 538 26.98 -9.81 -25.61
N LYS A 539 25.66 -9.74 -25.85
CA LYS A 539 25.04 -9.77 -27.18
C LYS A 539 25.03 -8.42 -27.93
N ASP A 540 25.17 -7.31 -27.22
CA ASP A 540 25.08 -5.95 -27.80
C ASP A 540 26.35 -5.49 -28.52
N LYS A 541 27.47 -6.17 -28.25
CA LYS A 541 28.72 -5.99 -29.01
C LYS A 541 28.62 -6.92 -30.23
N PHE A 542 29.23 -6.58 -31.37
CA PHE A 542 29.28 -7.34 -32.65
C PHE A 542 29.87 -8.78 -32.55
N ILE A 543 29.69 -9.47 -31.42
CA ILE A 543 30.30 -10.70 -31.00
C ILE A 543 29.31 -11.83 -31.24
N ARG A 544 29.79 -12.88 -31.90
CA ARG A 544 28.97 -14.04 -32.26
C ARG A 544 28.53 -14.78 -30.99
N GLU A 545 27.26 -15.19 -30.95
CA GLU A 545 26.63 -15.87 -29.79
C GLU A 545 27.41 -17.11 -29.29
N HIS A 546 28.08 -17.82 -30.21
CA HIS A 546 28.91 -18.96 -29.85
C HIS A 546 30.11 -18.60 -28.96
N LYS A 547 30.69 -17.40 -29.09
CA LYS A 547 31.85 -16.97 -28.27
C LYS A 547 31.42 -16.65 -26.85
N ILE A 548 30.24 -16.04 -26.68
CA ILE A 548 29.62 -15.79 -25.37
C ILE A 548 29.36 -17.12 -24.65
N LYS A 549 28.76 -18.07 -25.38
CA LYS A 549 28.53 -19.42 -24.87
C LYS A 549 29.84 -20.09 -24.47
N HIS A 550 30.84 -20.07 -25.35
CA HIS A 550 32.14 -20.67 -25.11
C HIS A 550 32.82 -20.08 -23.86
N PHE A 551 32.81 -18.75 -23.71
CA PHE A 551 33.42 -18.08 -22.56
C PHE A 551 32.73 -18.45 -21.24
N ARG A 552 31.40 -18.46 -21.21
CA ARG A 552 30.64 -18.90 -20.03
C ARG A 552 30.90 -20.38 -19.69
N ASP A 553 31.00 -21.23 -20.71
CA ASP A 553 31.14 -22.68 -20.55
C ASP A 553 32.50 -23.06 -19.91
N PHE A 554 33.51 -22.16 -19.90
CA PHE A 554 34.71 -22.34 -19.06
C PHE A 554 34.40 -22.38 -17.56
N PHE A 555 33.37 -21.66 -17.12
CA PHE A 555 33.07 -21.48 -15.70
C PHE A 555 31.86 -22.28 -15.25
N VAL A 556 30.82 -22.34 -16.09
CA VAL A 556 29.51 -22.92 -15.72
C VAL A 556 28.87 -23.59 -16.93
N MET A 557 28.48 -24.86 -16.78
CA MET A 557 27.70 -25.61 -17.78
C MET A 557 26.50 -26.34 -17.15
N PRO A 558 25.30 -26.29 -17.75
CA PRO A 558 24.16 -27.08 -17.31
C PRO A 558 24.39 -28.55 -17.67
N ALA A 559 24.13 -29.43 -16.72
CA ALA A 559 24.19 -30.86 -16.89
C ALA A 559 23.00 -31.54 -16.21
N SER A 560 22.84 -32.84 -16.45
CA SER A 560 21.88 -33.65 -15.72
C SER A 560 22.45 -35.03 -15.47
N TYR A 561 22.01 -35.66 -14.38
CA TYR A 561 22.34 -37.05 -14.09
C TYR A 561 21.10 -37.80 -13.62
N LYS A 562 21.08 -39.11 -13.86
CA LYS A 562 20.04 -39.99 -13.33
C LYS A 562 20.41 -40.37 -11.90
N ALA A 563 19.62 -39.93 -10.93
CA ALA A 563 19.81 -40.32 -9.54
C ALA A 563 19.44 -41.79 -9.30
N ARG A 564 19.80 -42.35 -8.14
CA ARG A 564 19.52 -43.75 -7.78
C ARG A 564 18.03 -44.13 -7.85
N ASN A 565 17.15 -43.15 -7.68
CA ASN A 565 15.70 -43.28 -7.76
C ASN A 565 15.15 -43.18 -9.21
N GLY A 566 16.01 -43.10 -10.23
CA GLY A 566 15.63 -43.06 -11.65
C GLY A 566 15.28 -41.68 -12.19
N TYR A 567 15.10 -40.67 -11.34
CA TYR A 567 14.78 -39.31 -11.78
C TYR A 567 16.00 -38.60 -12.36
N SER A 568 15.79 -37.83 -13.43
CA SER A 568 16.80 -36.92 -13.97
C SER A 568 16.88 -35.67 -13.09
N VAL A 569 18.07 -35.36 -12.58
CA VAL A 569 18.32 -34.22 -11.71
C VAL A 569 19.15 -33.19 -12.49
N PRO A 570 18.60 -32.00 -12.78
CA PRO A 570 19.36 -30.92 -13.39
C PRO A 570 20.32 -30.30 -12.37
N VAL A 571 21.55 -30.04 -12.82
CA VAL A 571 22.65 -29.46 -12.03
C VAL A 571 23.48 -28.51 -12.88
N TYR A 572 24.20 -27.60 -12.24
CA TYR A 572 25.24 -26.81 -12.89
C TYR A 572 26.60 -27.41 -12.53
N ARG A 573 27.39 -27.72 -13.55
CA ARG A 573 28.81 -28.04 -13.41
C ARG A 573 29.55 -26.72 -13.35
N THR A 574 30.41 -26.56 -12.36
CA THR A 574 31.22 -25.37 -12.18
C THR A 574 32.70 -25.73 -12.23
N LEU A 575 33.52 -24.76 -12.61
CA LEU A 575 34.96 -24.82 -12.41
C LEU A 575 35.28 -24.63 -10.91
N GLN A 576 36.42 -25.10 -10.41
CA GLN A 576 36.78 -24.83 -9.01
C GLN A 576 37.38 -23.44 -8.87
N ILE A 577 36.67 -22.54 -8.19
CA ILE A 577 37.09 -21.16 -7.91
C ILE A 577 36.78 -20.84 -6.46
N SER A 578 37.78 -20.38 -5.70
CA SER A 578 37.57 -19.92 -4.32
C SER A 578 37.17 -18.44 -4.28
N SER A 579 36.42 -18.02 -3.25
CA SER A 579 36.08 -16.61 -3.06
C SER A 579 37.33 -15.71 -2.99
N SER A 580 38.42 -16.20 -2.40
CA SER A 580 39.71 -15.47 -2.36
C SER A 580 40.30 -15.20 -3.75
N MET A 581 40.07 -16.10 -4.72
CA MET A 581 40.51 -15.90 -6.10
C MET A 581 39.66 -14.84 -6.77
N VAL A 582 38.34 -14.90 -6.62
CA VAL A 582 37.42 -13.90 -7.17
C VAL A 582 37.78 -12.50 -6.67
N HIS A 583 38.03 -12.32 -5.37
CA HIS A 583 38.45 -11.03 -4.82
C HIS A 583 39.80 -10.54 -5.36
N ARG A 584 40.73 -11.46 -5.65
CA ARG A 584 41.99 -11.12 -6.32
C ARG A 584 41.76 -10.70 -7.76
N PHE A 585 40.88 -11.39 -8.49
CA PHE A 585 40.54 -11.06 -9.87
C PHE A 585 39.92 -9.67 -10.01
N LYS A 586 39.12 -9.21 -9.03
CA LYS A 586 38.60 -7.83 -9.01
C LYS A 586 39.66 -6.75 -8.80
N LYS A 587 40.82 -7.10 -8.22
CA LYS A 587 41.93 -6.17 -7.97
C LYS A 587 42.96 -6.16 -9.10
N MET A 588 42.82 -7.07 -10.06
CA MET A 588 43.72 -7.19 -11.21
C MET A 588 43.22 -6.32 -12.35
N ASP A 589 44.15 -5.73 -13.10
CA ASP A 589 43.80 -4.99 -14.31
C ASP A 589 43.22 -5.93 -15.37
N LYS A 590 42.27 -5.42 -16.16
CA LYS A 590 41.58 -6.18 -17.22
C LYS A 590 42.54 -6.80 -18.26
N ASN A 591 43.73 -6.24 -18.38
CA ASN A 591 44.77 -6.71 -19.30
C ASN A 591 45.56 -7.93 -18.77
N GLN A 592 45.33 -8.38 -17.53
CA GLN A 592 46.04 -9.49 -16.89
C GLN A 592 45.33 -10.85 -17.04
N ILE A 593 44.59 -11.04 -18.12
CA ILE A 593 43.84 -12.29 -18.39
C ILE A 593 44.76 -13.54 -18.39
N GLY A 594 46.03 -13.39 -18.79
CA GLY A 594 47.03 -14.46 -18.73
C GLY A 594 47.33 -14.91 -17.30
N THR A 595 47.53 -13.97 -16.38
CA THR A 595 47.74 -14.26 -14.95
C THR A 595 46.52 -14.90 -14.32
N VAL A 596 45.30 -14.46 -14.70
CA VAL A 596 44.05 -15.09 -14.28
C VAL A 596 44.00 -16.55 -14.74
N ALA A 597 44.39 -16.83 -15.99
CA ALA A 597 44.43 -18.18 -16.54
C ALA A 597 45.39 -19.09 -15.76
N GLU A 598 46.61 -18.61 -15.43
CA GLU A 598 47.59 -19.37 -14.64
C GLU A 598 47.05 -19.71 -13.25
N MET A 599 46.40 -18.74 -12.60
CA MET A 599 45.77 -18.96 -11.30
C MET A 599 44.66 -20.00 -11.37
N LEU A 600 43.80 -19.95 -12.40
CA LEU A 600 42.75 -20.94 -12.61
C LEU A 600 43.32 -22.33 -12.89
N GLN A 601 44.37 -22.42 -13.72
CA GLN A 601 45.05 -23.67 -14.05
C GLN A 601 45.72 -24.30 -12.83
N SER A 602 46.35 -23.50 -11.96
CA SER A 602 47.02 -23.99 -10.75
C SER A 602 46.08 -24.76 -9.81
N VAL A 603 44.82 -24.33 -9.74
CA VAL A 603 43.78 -24.96 -8.91
C VAL A 603 43.09 -26.11 -9.66
N ASN A 604 43.00 -26.02 -10.99
CA ASN A 604 42.28 -26.96 -11.85
C ASN A 604 43.23 -27.77 -12.75
N ASN A 605 44.35 -28.25 -12.18
CA ASN A 605 45.46 -28.87 -12.91
C ASN A 605 45.21 -30.30 -13.46
N ARG A 606 43.97 -30.80 -13.42
CA ARG A 606 43.64 -32.16 -13.88
C ARG A 606 43.62 -32.21 -15.39
N LYS A 607 44.14 -33.30 -15.97
CA LYS A 607 44.07 -33.54 -17.41
C LYS A 607 42.63 -33.83 -17.84
N LYS A 608 42.30 -33.46 -19.07
CA LYS A 608 40.99 -33.70 -19.68
C LYS A 608 40.55 -35.18 -19.58
N GLU A 609 41.47 -36.09 -19.88
CA GLU A 609 41.25 -37.55 -19.81
C GLU A 609 40.84 -38.03 -18.41
N ASP A 610 41.42 -37.44 -17.35
CA ASP A 610 41.10 -37.82 -15.97
C ASP A 610 39.68 -37.37 -15.57
N ILE A 611 39.26 -36.20 -16.06
CA ILE A 611 37.90 -35.70 -15.85
C ILE A 611 36.89 -36.55 -16.62
N GLU A 612 37.21 -36.96 -17.86
CA GLU A 612 36.36 -37.86 -18.65
C GLU A 612 36.22 -39.25 -17.99
N LYS A 613 37.30 -39.80 -17.42
CA LYS A 613 37.25 -41.04 -16.62
C LYS A 613 36.35 -40.88 -15.39
N LEU A 614 36.50 -39.78 -14.65
CA LEU A 614 35.67 -39.47 -13.48
C LEU A 614 34.20 -39.27 -13.86
N GLU A 615 33.91 -38.67 -15.02
CA GLU A 615 32.56 -38.54 -15.55
C GLU A 615 31.92 -39.90 -15.81
N ALA A 616 32.63 -40.79 -16.50
CA ALA A 616 32.17 -42.15 -16.78
C ALA A 616 31.90 -42.92 -15.46
N GLN A 617 32.81 -42.81 -14.49
CA GLN A 617 32.65 -43.42 -13.17
C GLN A 617 31.43 -42.85 -12.42
N ARG A 618 31.26 -41.52 -12.34
CA ARG A 618 30.12 -40.94 -11.61
C ARG A 618 28.79 -41.24 -12.29
N LYS A 619 28.78 -41.35 -13.63
CA LYS A 619 27.60 -41.75 -14.41
C LYS A 619 27.19 -43.20 -14.08
N SER A 620 28.13 -44.13 -13.97
CA SER A 620 27.83 -45.51 -13.54
C SER A 620 27.35 -45.57 -12.09
N GLU A 621 27.93 -44.75 -11.21
CA GLU A 621 27.53 -44.64 -9.79
C GLU A 621 26.22 -43.88 -9.55
N LYS A 622 25.58 -43.34 -10.61
CA LYS A 622 24.36 -42.51 -10.54
C LYS A 622 24.53 -41.28 -9.65
N LYS A 623 25.71 -40.64 -9.72
CA LYS A 623 26.09 -39.43 -8.96
C LYS A 623 26.18 -38.20 -9.87
N ALA A 624 26.22 -37.02 -9.26
CA ALA A 624 26.40 -35.76 -9.97
C ALA A 624 27.75 -35.71 -10.69
N PRO A 625 27.83 -35.17 -11.91
CA PRO A 625 29.09 -35.07 -12.67
C PRO A 625 30.19 -34.33 -11.88
N PRO A 626 31.48 -34.60 -12.16
CA PRO A 626 32.59 -33.83 -11.62
C PRO A 626 32.57 -32.37 -12.11
N GLY A 627 33.47 -31.56 -11.54
CA GLY A 627 33.71 -30.18 -11.99
C GLY A 627 34.16 -30.10 -13.45
N LEU A 628 34.28 -28.88 -13.97
CA LEU A 628 34.73 -28.62 -15.34
C LEU A 628 36.24 -28.82 -15.49
N PHE A 629 36.65 -29.20 -16.69
CA PHE A 629 38.04 -29.10 -17.13
C PHE A 629 38.34 -27.64 -17.49
N PHE A 630 39.51 -27.15 -17.11
CA PHE A 630 39.97 -25.82 -17.52
C PHE A 630 40.95 -25.94 -18.68
N ASP A 631 40.60 -25.30 -19.79
CA ASP A 631 41.47 -25.17 -20.95
C ASP A 631 42.12 -23.78 -20.94
N GLU A 632 43.35 -23.71 -20.46
CA GLU A 632 44.07 -22.45 -20.25
C GLU A 632 44.30 -21.68 -21.56
N GLU A 633 44.70 -22.36 -22.63
CA GLU A 633 45.00 -21.75 -23.92
C GLU A 633 43.72 -21.21 -24.59
N ALA A 634 42.65 -22.00 -24.56
CA ALA A 634 41.35 -21.56 -25.06
C ALA A 634 40.79 -20.39 -24.25
N PHE A 635 40.94 -20.41 -22.93
CA PHE A 635 40.52 -19.29 -22.08
C PHE A 635 41.30 -18.01 -22.37
N ARG A 636 42.64 -18.09 -22.47
CA ARG A 636 43.50 -16.93 -22.81
C ARG A 636 43.10 -16.32 -24.15
N SER A 637 42.96 -17.15 -25.18
CA SER A 637 42.62 -16.67 -26.53
C SER A 637 41.24 -16.00 -26.57
N VAL A 638 40.20 -16.64 -26.03
CA VAL A 638 38.83 -16.08 -26.02
C VAL A 638 38.74 -14.86 -25.09
N GLY A 639 39.44 -14.88 -23.96
CA GLY A 639 39.44 -13.78 -23.00
C GLY A 639 40.05 -12.49 -23.55
N VAL A 640 41.20 -12.58 -24.22
CA VAL A 640 41.82 -11.42 -24.92
C VAL A 640 40.92 -10.91 -26.03
N GLU A 641 40.33 -11.82 -26.82
CA GLU A 641 39.52 -11.45 -27.99
C GLU A 641 38.19 -10.77 -27.61
N THR A 642 37.55 -11.21 -26.52
CA THR A 642 36.18 -10.80 -26.19
C THR A 642 36.09 -9.68 -25.15
N ASN A 643 37.13 -9.51 -24.33
CA ASN A 643 37.14 -8.57 -23.18
C ASN A 643 35.89 -8.72 -22.27
N PHE A 644 35.43 -9.95 -22.09
CA PHE A 644 34.28 -10.29 -21.24
C PHE A 644 34.61 -10.33 -19.75
N TRP A 645 35.90 -10.30 -19.42
CA TRP A 645 36.38 -10.30 -18.05
C TRP A 645 36.26 -8.91 -17.42
N THR A 646 35.06 -8.58 -16.95
CA THR A 646 34.74 -7.31 -16.28
C THR A 646 34.41 -7.53 -14.80
N ASP A 647 34.48 -6.47 -14.00
CA ASP A 647 34.10 -6.54 -12.57
C ASP A 647 32.67 -7.05 -12.38
N ASP A 648 31.74 -6.60 -13.23
CA ASP A 648 30.35 -7.05 -13.22
C ASP A 648 30.22 -8.54 -13.55
N TYR A 649 31.05 -9.07 -14.47
CA TYR A 649 31.07 -10.50 -14.81
C TYR A 649 31.63 -11.33 -13.65
N ILE A 650 32.71 -10.85 -13.01
CA ILE A 650 33.33 -11.48 -11.84
C ILE A 650 32.34 -11.51 -10.65
N ASP A 651 31.62 -10.41 -10.42
CA ASP A 651 30.58 -10.34 -9.38
C ASP A 651 29.42 -11.30 -9.67
N THR A 652 29.00 -11.39 -10.94
CA THR A 652 27.98 -12.36 -11.37
C THR A 652 28.42 -13.80 -11.09
N LEU A 653 29.67 -14.14 -11.39
CA LEU A 653 30.25 -15.45 -11.09
C LEU A 653 30.29 -15.72 -9.58
N LEU A 654 30.72 -14.74 -8.77
CA LEU A 654 30.74 -14.87 -7.31
C LEU A 654 29.36 -15.22 -6.75
N ILE A 655 28.35 -14.47 -7.17
CA ILE A 655 26.96 -14.66 -6.75
C ILE A 655 26.47 -16.03 -7.22
N PHE A 656 26.73 -16.40 -8.48
CA PHE A 656 26.33 -17.69 -9.03
C PHE A 656 26.89 -18.85 -8.20
N TYR A 657 28.20 -18.83 -7.91
CA TYR A 657 28.87 -19.90 -7.16
C TYR A 657 28.30 -20.01 -5.74
N ARG A 658 28.23 -18.89 -5.03
CA ARG A 658 27.70 -18.87 -3.66
C ARG A 658 26.23 -19.31 -3.61
N MET A 659 25.41 -18.85 -4.55
CA MET A 659 24.00 -19.25 -4.67
C MET A 659 23.85 -20.75 -4.99
N ASN A 660 24.71 -21.30 -5.84
CA ASN A 660 24.69 -22.72 -6.19
C ASN A 660 25.06 -23.60 -4.98
N ASP A 661 26.09 -23.20 -4.23
CA ASP A 661 26.50 -23.89 -3.01
C ASP A 661 25.39 -23.84 -1.94
N LEU A 662 24.82 -22.67 -1.69
CA LEU A 662 23.67 -22.52 -0.78
C LEU A 662 22.45 -23.34 -1.25
N SER A 663 22.21 -23.46 -2.56
CA SER A 663 21.16 -24.32 -3.09
C SER A 663 21.39 -25.80 -2.77
N ILE A 664 22.64 -26.26 -2.83
CA ILE A 664 23.02 -27.63 -2.48
C ILE A 664 22.83 -27.85 -0.98
N GLN A 665 23.31 -26.92 -0.14
CA GLN A 665 23.14 -26.98 1.31
C GLN A 665 21.65 -27.00 1.71
N TYR A 666 20.84 -26.14 1.12
CA TYR A 666 19.39 -26.10 1.34
C TYR A 666 18.73 -27.46 1.03
N ARG A 667 19.10 -28.10 -0.08
CA ARG A 667 18.57 -29.44 -0.45
C ARG A 667 18.96 -30.51 0.57
N THR A 668 20.15 -30.41 1.16
CA THR A 668 20.62 -31.32 2.19
C THR A 668 19.82 -31.13 3.48
N LEU A 669 19.67 -29.88 3.93
CA LEU A 669 18.90 -29.51 5.14
C LEU A 669 17.42 -29.88 5.03
N TYR A 670 16.80 -29.61 3.88
CA TYR A 670 15.36 -29.79 3.65
C TYR A 670 15.03 -31.00 2.77
N SER A 671 15.82 -32.08 2.89
CA SER A 671 15.59 -33.30 2.12
C SER A 671 14.19 -33.89 2.33
N ASP A 672 13.55 -34.31 1.24
CA ASP A 672 12.25 -35.02 1.28
C ASP A 672 12.47 -36.40 1.90
N ASN A 673 12.30 -36.52 3.21
CA ASN A 673 12.35 -37.78 3.96
C ASN A 673 11.13 -38.68 3.63
N ARG A 674 10.99 -39.14 2.38
CA ARG A 674 10.16 -40.32 2.06
C ARG A 674 10.81 -41.63 2.49
N SER A 675 12.09 -41.63 2.91
CA SER A 675 12.84 -42.83 3.30
C SER A 675 12.71 -43.20 4.80
N LYS A 676 12.57 -42.24 5.72
CA LYS A 676 12.48 -42.55 7.18
C LYS A 676 11.13 -43.16 7.60
N ASN A 677 10.04 -42.91 6.88
CA ASN A 677 8.73 -43.51 7.20
C ASN A 677 8.54 -44.96 6.71
N ARG A 678 9.42 -45.47 5.83
CA ARG A 678 9.42 -46.89 5.44
C ARG A 678 10.16 -47.77 6.45
N SER A 679 11.23 -47.29 7.10
CA SER A 679 11.97 -48.08 8.10
C SER A 679 11.18 -48.26 9.41
N ASN A 680 10.40 -47.26 9.84
CA ASN A 680 9.53 -47.38 11.01
C ASN A 680 8.28 -48.25 10.77
N ARG A 681 7.76 -48.33 9.54
CA ARG A 681 6.72 -49.31 9.17
C ARG A 681 7.25 -50.75 9.11
N ASN A 682 8.51 -50.95 8.72
CA ASN A 682 9.13 -52.28 8.71
C ASN A 682 9.57 -52.75 10.11
N LYS A 683 9.99 -51.85 11.02
CA LYS A 683 10.24 -52.22 12.44
C LYS A 683 8.96 -52.62 13.18
N LYS A 684 7.82 -51.93 12.94
CA LYS A 684 6.51 -52.35 13.50
C LYS A 684 5.96 -53.65 12.90
N ARG A 685 6.39 -54.06 11.69
CA ARG A 685 6.05 -55.37 11.11
C ARG A 685 6.91 -56.50 11.64
N HIS A 686 8.18 -56.28 11.98
CA HIS A 686 9.03 -57.34 12.57
C HIS A 686 8.82 -57.60 14.06
N GLN A 687 8.21 -56.70 14.82
CA GLN A 687 7.84 -56.97 16.23
C GLN A 687 6.45 -57.62 16.41
N LYS A 688 5.61 -57.69 15.37
CA LYS A 688 4.29 -58.38 15.43
C LYS A 688 4.33 -59.85 14.97
N GLY A 689 5.51 -60.41 14.70
CA GLY A 689 5.70 -61.75 14.14
C GLY A 689 6.18 -62.84 15.12
N ARG A 690 6.24 -62.58 16.42
CA ARG A 690 6.51 -63.63 17.43
C ARG A 690 5.33 -63.74 18.38
N ARG A 691 4.39 -64.64 18.07
CA ARG A 691 3.44 -65.19 19.05
C ARG A 691 4.11 -66.35 19.81
N PRO A 692 3.80 -66.57 21.10
CA PRO A 692 4.39 -67.65 21.90
C PRO A 692 3.89 -69.01 21.41
N LYS A 693 4.77 -70.02 21.42
CA LYS A 693 4.36 -71.43 21.34
C LYS A 693 3.60 -71.76 22.62
N GLY A 694 2.35 -72.18 22.49
CA GLY A 694 1.56 -72.70 23.60
C GLY A 694 2.05 -74.08 24.03
N ASP A 695 2.06 -74.28 25.35
CA ASP A 695 2.19 -75.58 25.99
C ASP A 695 1.05 -76.51 25.58
N LYS A 696 1.40 -77.78 25.35
CA LYS A 696 0.50 -78.92 25.40
C LYS A 696 0.92 -79.79 26.60
N ARG A 697 0.31 -79.54 27.75
CA ARG A 697 -0.34 -80.51 28.66
C ARG A 697 -0.55 -79.88 30.03
#